data_AF-A0A6N7ABE4-F1
#
_entry.id   AF-A0A6N7ABE4-F1
#
_cell.length_a   1.000
_cell.length_b   1.000
_cell.length_c   1.000
_cell.angle_alpha   90.00
_cell.angle_beta   90.00
_cell.angle_gamma   90.00
#
_symmetry.space_group_name_H-M   'P 1'
#
loop_
_entity.id
_entity.type
_entity.pdbx_description
1 polymer ?
#
loop_
_entity_poly.entity_id
_entity_poly.type
_entity_poly.pdbx_seq_one_letter_code
_entity_poly.pdbx_strand_id
1 'polypeptide(L)'
;MDLLSALPYAGGTPPASATGPLDRFLPPFPDGAAAALVAPHAAPGAWLLDPFGAAPRLAVELARAGYRVLVAVNNPITRFLLEMACQPPARSELQAALAELASARKGEERIESHLQSLYQTECVKCRRVVPAEAFVWERGGTVPVSRIYNCPCGESGEHPVTEADQARAGQMSAAAGLHRARALERVAALDDPDRLHVQEALECYLPRAVYALITIANKLDGLSLTPERRRCLIALLLSACDEANTLWPHPTERPRPKQLTVPPRFLEKNIWRSLERGVDEWSGGENAVPLATWPRVPDEAGGVCLYEGPVRALAPRLKEIAPSAIVSVVPRPNQAFWTLSALWAGWLWGREAVAPFKSVLRRRRYDWDWHAAALYAALKNLAAHLPLDARLFALVPEPEPSFLTAVLLAASEAGFDLNGIAIRSRHDPAQAAWNRRAFPRPAIDEIDAGEVRRAMLEYLRARGEPVTYLHLHAAGLAALAEQHALTWKKEALPALNAPITAAIESGAFVHHAAGAAAETGLWALPEWDAAAPSLPDRVEMFLVPFLQKNPACRLPDIETALNAELRGLFTPPLGLVRETLASYAVETDGGWTLRPEDSPSARRADLESAAAQLAALGARLGYAVSRSDQPGRTMLWQEGGEDVYAFYLLASAVAGQAVRQNPHPPERSLLVLPGGRAGLLSAKLRRDPALEALWNRGWRVLKFRQLRRLAESEGLDRGQWEKELSGDPLEPPEQMRMF
;
A
#
# COMPACT_ATOMS: atom_id res chain seq x y z
N MET A 1 -3.44 -28.38 -1.02
CA MET A 1 -2.45 -27.53 -1.71
C MET A 1 -2.12 -26.44 -0.72
N ASP A 2 -0.86 -26.21 -0.36
CA ASP A 2 -0.53 -25.20 0.65
C ASP A 2 -0.78 -23.79 0.09
N LEU A 3 -1.99 -23.26 0.32
CA LEU A 3 -2.39 -21.94 -0.19
C LEU A 3 -1.54 -20.80 0.37
N LEU A 4 -0.87 -21.03 1.50
CA LEU A 4 -0.06 -20.02 2.19
C LEU A 4 1.32 -19.83 1.54
N SER A 5 1.77 -20.76 0.70
CA SER A 5 3.07 -20.73 0.02
C SER A 5 2.98 -20.91 -1.50
N ALA A 6 1.78 -20.94 -2.08
CA ALA A 6 1.58 -21.21 -3.50
C ALA A 6 1.89 -20.02 -4.43
N LEU A 7 1.60 -18.78 -4.02
CA LEU A 7 1.69 -17.59 -4.87
C LEU A 7 2.94 -16.76 -4.54
N PRO A 8 3.94 -16.63 -5.44
CA PRO A 8 5.02 -15.67 -5.23
C PRO A 8 4.48 -14.24 -5.28
N TYR A 9 4.92 -13.39 -4.35
CA TYR A 9 4.50 -12.00 -4.36
C TYR A 9 5.17 -11.23 -5.51
N ALA A 10 4.36 -10.69 -6.42
CA ALA A 10 4.80 -9.85 -7.51
C ALA A 10 5.18 -8.45 -6.99
N GLY A 11 6.48 -8.16 -6.93
CA GLY A 11 6.99 -6.85 -6.53
C GLY A 11 6.72 -5.78 -7.59
N GLY A 12 6.93 -4.52 -7.22
CA GLY A 12 6.89 -3.39 -8.13
C GLY A 12 7.54 -2.17 -7.51
N THR A 13 7.62 -1.07 -8.25
CA THR A 13 8.22 0.18 -7.75
C THR A 13 7.15 1.14 -7.27
N PRO A 14 7.44 2.02 -6.29
CA PRO A 14 6.56 3.13 -5.99
C PRO A 14 6.23 3.92 -7.28
N PRO A 15 5.02 4.46 -7.40
CA PRO A 15 4.62 5.27 -8.55
C PRO A 15 5.64 6.36 -8.87
N ALA A 16 5.99 6.53 -10.15
CA ALA A 16 6.98 7.52 -10.59
C ALA A 16 6.57 8.99 -10.28
N SER A 17 5.26 9.28 -10.29
CA SER A 17 4.71 10.55 -9.78
C SER A 17 4.09 10.31 -8.41
N ALA A 18 4.47 11.15 -7.44
CA ALA A 18 3.91 11.11 -6.09
C ALA A 18 2.44 11.60 -6.03
N THR A 19 1.93 12.23 -7.10
CA THR A 19 0.58 12.81 -7.18
C THR A 19 0.08 12.84 -8.64
N GLY A 20 -0.71 11.85 -9.02
CA GLY A 20 -1.52 11.85 -10.25
C GLY A 20 -2.96 12.34 -10.03
N PRO A 21 -3.71 12.61 -11.11
CA PRO A 21 -5.08 13.09 -11.03
C PRO A 21 -5.99 12.15 -10.25
N LEU A 22 -6.66 12.69 -9.22
CA LEU A 22 -7.58 11.95 -8.33
C LEU A 22 -6.95 10.75 -7.61
N ASP A 23 -5.62 10.67 -7.51
CA ASP A 23 -4.89 9.56 -6.87
C ASP A 23 -5.34 9.31 -5.43
N ARG A 24 -5.81 10.35 -4.72
CA ARG A 24 -6.33 10.23 -3.36
C ARG A 24 -7.56 9.33 -3.22
N PHE A 25 -8.27 9.09 -4.32
CA PHE A 25 -9.40 8.17 -4.38
C PHE A 25 -9.09 6.85 -5.07
N LEU A 26 -8.16 6.87 -6.04
CA LEU A 26 -7.81 5.69 -6.82
C LEU A 26 -7.05 4.68 -5.96
N PRO A 27 -7.23 3.37 -6.18
CA PRO A 27 -6.59 2.36 -5.35
C PRO A 27 -5.05 2.37 -5.56
N PRO A 28 -4.24 2.44 -4.49
CA PRO A 28 -2.80 2.55 -4.61
C PRO A 28 -2.17 1.17 -4.85
N PHE A 29 -1.33 1.04 -5.87
CA PHE A 29 -0.51 -0.15 -6.06
C PHE A 29 0.84 0.20 -6.73
N PRO A 30 1.89 -0.62 -6.53
CA PRO A 30 3.20 -0.39 -7.16
C PRO A 30 3.16 -0.58 -8.68
N ASP A 31 3.91 0.26 -9.41
CA ASP A 31 4.12 0.07 -10.85
C ASP A 31 4.87 -1.24 -11.12
N GLY A 32 4.44 -1.98 -12.14
CA GLY A 32 5.03 -3.23 -12.59
C GLY A 32 4.54 -4.47 -11.84
N ALA A 33 3.80 -4.30 -10.74
CA ALA A 33 3.31 -5.42 -9.94
C ALA A 33 2.28 -6.26 -10.68
N ALA A 34 1.41 -5.66 -11.49
CA ALA A 34 0.40 -6.40 -12.25
C ALA A 34 1.03 -7.17 -13.42
N ALA A 35 1.95 -6.54 -14.15
CA ALA A 35 2.70 -7.19 -15.21
C ALA A 35 3.50 -8.38 -14.68
N ALA A 36 4.19 -8.21 -13.54
CA ALA A 36 4.94 -9.28 -12.89
C ALA A 36 4.04 -10.42 -12.38
N LEU A 37 2.82 -10.13 -11.91
CA LEU A 37 1.86 -11.13 -11.47
C LEU A 37 1.34 -12.00 -12.64
N VAL A 38 1.18 -11.41 -13.82
CA VAL A 38 0.59 -12.06 -14.99
C VAL A 38 1.63 -12.75 -15.88
N ALA A 39 2.85 -12.23 -15.96
CA ALA A 39 3.90 -12.73 -16.86
C ALA A 39 4.16 -14.24 -16.80
N PRO A 40 4.14 -14.92 -15.62
CA PRO A 40 4.31 -16.38 -15.55
C PRO A 40 3.13 -17.18 -16.12
N HIS A 41 2.06 -16.52 -16.55
CA HIS A 41 0.74 -17.12 -16.76
C HIS A 41 0.09 -16.77 -18.09
N ALA A 42 0.50 -15.66 -18.74
CA ALA A 42 0.04 -15.27 -20.06
C ALA A 42 1.21 -14.71 -20.88
N ALA A 43 1.24 -15.00 -22.18
CA ALA A 43 2.22 -14.44 -23.09
C ALA A 43 1.77 -13.04 -23.57
N PRO A 44 2.71 -12.14 -23.94
CA PRO A 44 2.37 -10.92 -24.66
C PRO A 44 1.46 -11.20 -25.87
N GLY A 45 0.54 -10.27 -26.16
CA GLY A 45 -0.53 -10.44 -27.14
C GLY A 45 -1.77 -11.16 -26.60
N ALA A 46 -1.70 -11.84 -25.45
CA ALA A 46 -2.88 -12.43 -24.82
C ALA A 46 -3.91 -11.38 -24.40
N TRP A 47 -5.18 -11.81 -24.37
CA TRP A 47 -6.28 -10.99 -23.87
C TRP A 47 -6.40 -11.10 -22.36
N LEU A 48 -6.48 -9.95 -21.68
CA LEU A 48 -6.75 -9.83 -20.26
C LEU A 48 -8.06 -9.07 -20.04
N LEU A 49 -8.78 -9.40 -18.98
CA LEU A 49 -10.03 -8.72 -18.59
C LEU A 49 -9.86 -8.02 -17.25
N ASP A 50 -10.07 -6.71 -17.22
CA ASP A 50 -10.36 -5.95 -15.99
C ASP A 50 -11.88 -5.72 -15.90
N PRO A 51 -12.59 -6.41 -14.99
CA PRO A 51 -14.04 -6.33 -14.89
C PRO A 51 -14.55 -5.12 -14.09
N PHE A 52 -13.67 -4.42 -13.37
CA PHE A 52 -14.06 -3.31 -12.50
C PHE A 52 -13.61 -1.96 -13.06
N GLY A 53 -12.50 -1.95 -13.81
CA GLY A 53 -11.95 -0.74 -14.42
C GLY A 53 -11.62 0.33 -13.38
N ALA A 54 -11.31 -0.08 -12.15
CA ALA A 54 -11.20 0.83 -11.01
C ALA A 54 -9.86 1.56 -10.93
N ALA A 55 -8.83 1.01 -11.57
CA ALA A 55 -7.46 1.51 -11.52
C ALA A 55 -6.91 1.68 -12.95
N PRO A 56 -7.05 2.87 -13.57
CA PRO A 56 -6.57 3.15 -14.92
C PRO A 56 -5.12 2.71 -15.19
N ARG A 57 -4.25 2.86 -14.19
CA ARG A 57 -2.84 2.48 -14.27
C ARG A 57 -2.64 0.99 -14.50
N LEU A 58 -3.54 0.13 -14.01
CA LEU A 58 -3.47 -1.32 -14.23
C LEU A 58 -3.51 -1.65 -15.72
N ALA A 59 -4.50 -1.09 -16.41
CA ALA A 59 -4.72 -1.35 -17.82
C ALA A 59 -3.56 -0.81 -18.68
N VAL A 60 -3.07 0.39 -18.35
CA VAL A 60 -1.91 0.99 -19.04
C VAL A 60 -0.63 0.19 -18.81
N GLU A 61 -0.37 -0.26 -17.59
CA GLU A 61 0.79 -1.09 -17.26
C GLU A 61 0.77 -2.40 -18.06
N LEU A 62 -0.34 -3.13 -18.02
CA LEU A 62 -0.48 -4.40 -18.74
C LEU A 62 -0.41 -4.20 -20.26
N ALA A 63 -1.03 -3.15 -20.79
CA ALA A 63 -0.94 -2.86 -22.22
C ALA A 63 0.50 -2.50 -22.65
N ARG A 64 1.26 -1.78 -21.82
CA ARG A 64 2.70 -1.52 -22.05
C ARG A 64 3.55 -2.79 -21.97
N ALA A 65 3.12 -3.79 -21.20
CA ALA A 65 3.73 -5.12 -21.19
C ALA A 65 3.33 -5.97 -22.42
N GLY A 66 2.57 -5.42 -23.37
CA GLY A 66 2.21 -6.05 -24.64
C GLY A 66 0.89 -6.83 -24.61
N TYR A 67 0.06 -6.70 -23.57
CA TYR A 67 -1.23 -7.39 -23.50
C TYR A 67 -2.35 -6.59 -24.19
N ARG A 68 -3.41 -7.29 -24.62
CA ARG A 68 -4.67 -6.66 -25.03
C ARG A 68 -5.62 -6.66 -23.83
N VAL A 69 -5.91 -5.50 -23.27
CA VAL A 69 -6.63 -5.38 -22.01
C VAL A 69 -8.05 -4.89 -22.28
N LEU A 70 -9.05 -5.75 -22.12
CA LEU A 70 -10.46 -5.39 -22.14
C LEU A 70 -10.86 -4.86 -20.75
N VAL A 71 -11.32 -3.62 -20.68
CA VAL A 71 -11.68 -2.97 -19.41
C VAL A 71 -13.16 -2.59 -19.42
N ALA A 72 -13.93 -3.15 -18.49
CA ALA A 72 -15.31 -2.72 -18.26
C ALA A 72 -15.34 -1.54 -17.30
N VAL A 73 -15.82 -0.38 -17.76
CA VAL A 73 -15.87 0.84 -16.95
C VAL A 73 -17.29 1.40 -16.93
N ASN A 74 -17.92 1.40 -15.75
CA ASN A 74 -19.26 1.96 -15.55
C ASN A 74 -19.24 3.40 -15.01
N ASN A 75 -18.15 3.84 -14.38
CA ASN A 75 -18.02 5.19 -13.84
C ASN A 75 -17.46 6.13 -14.94
N PRO A 76 -18.21 7.17 -15.39
CA PRO A 76 -17.75 8.09 -16.42
C PRO A 76 -16.43 8.80 -16.09
N ILE A 77 -16.17 9.09 -14.81
CA ILE A 77 -14.93 9.74 -14.36
C ILE A 77 -13.75 8.77 -14.48
N THR A 78 -13.93 7.52 -14.05
CA THR A 78 -12.87 6.50 -14.20
C THR A 78 -12.62 6.14 -15.65
N ARG A 79 -13.66 6.18 -16.51
CA ARG A 79 -13.52 6.04 -17.96
C ARG A 79 -12.63 7.14 -18.52
N PHE A 80 -12.94 8.39 -18.20
CA PHE A 80 -12.15 9.53 -18.64
C PHE A 80 -10.69 9.47 -18.13
N LEU A 81 -10.49 9.06 -16.87
CA LEU A 81 -9.15 8.82 -16.33
C LEU A 81 -8.39 7.74 -17.11
N LEU A 82 -9.06 6.66 -17.53
CA LEU A 82 -8.45 5.61 -18.37
C LEU A 82 -8.08 6.13 -19.76
N GLU A 83 -8.96 6.90 -20.40
CA GLU A 83 -8.68 7.54 -21.69
C GLU A 83 -7.44 8.45 -21.61
N MET A 84 -7.39 9.30 -20.57
CA MET A 84 -6.28 10.22 -20.33
C MET A 84 -4.99 9.48 -19.97
N ALA A 85 -5.07 8.36 -19.23
CA ALA A 85 -3.90 7.55 -18.90
C ALA A 85 -3.35 6.79 -20.13
N CYS A 86 -4.21 6.36 -21.05
CA CYS A 86 -3.79 5.74 -22.31
C CYS A 86 -3.19 6.77 -23.28
N GLN A 87 -3.77 7.97 -23.34
CA GLN A 87 -3.38 9.01 -24.28
C GLN A 87 -3.13 10.34 -23.54
N PRO A 88 -2.05 10.43 -22.75
CA PRO A 88 -1.75 11.61 -21.96
C PRO A 88 -1.48 12.81 -22.88
N PRO A 89 -2.09 13.99 -22.61
CA PRO A 89 -1.86 15.18 -23.41
C PRO A 89 -0.46 15.75 -23.17
N ALA A 90 0.11 16.36 -24.21
CA ALA A 90 1.31 17.14 -24.07
C ALA A 90 1.05 18.37 -23.19
N ARG A 91 2.07 18.81 -22.43
CA ARG A 91 1.96 20.00 -21.56
C ARG A 91 1.51 21.25 -22.33
N SER A 92 2.00 21.43 -23.56
CA SER A 92 1.61 22.54 -24.44
C SER A 92 0.13 22.52 -24.81
N GLU A 93 -0.47 21.34 -24.97
CA GLU A 93 -1.88 21.19 -25.30
C GLU A 93 -2.78 21.60 -24.12
N LEU A 94 -2.39 21.21 -22.90
CA LEU A 94 -3.06 21.64 -21.67
C LEU A 94 -2.94 23.16 -21.45
N GLN A 95 -1.76 23.74 -21.68
CA GLN A 95 -1.53 25.18 -21.56
C GLN A 95 -2.35 25.98 -22.57
N ALA A 96 -2.41 25.53 -23.82
CA ALA A 96 -3.20 26.18 -24.86
C ALA A 96 -4.70 26.09 -24.56
N ALA A 97 -5.19 24.94 -24.09
CA ALA A 97 -6.55 24.79 -23.57
C ALA A 97 -6.87 25.79 -22.44
N LEU A 98 -5.98 25.88 -21.44
CA LEU A 98 -6.15 26.83 -20.33
C LEU A 98 -6.13 28.29 -20.79
N ALA A 99 -5.27 28.65 -21.76
CA ALA A 99 -5.20 30.00 -22.32
C ALA A 99 -6.48 30.38 -23.10
N GLU A 100 -7.07 29.45 -23.83
CA GLU A 100 -8.37 29.66 -24.49
C GLU A 100 -9.46 29.96 -23.46
N LEU A 101 -9.52 29.19 -22.36
CA LEU A 101 -10.41 29.50 -21.25
C LEU A 101 -10.10 30.87 -20.68
N ALA A 102 -8.83 31.17 -20.33
CA ALA A 102 -8.41 32.45 -19.74
C ALA A 102 -8.88 33.67 -20.54
N SER A 103 -8.83 33.57 -21.87
CA SER A 103 -9.22 34.62 -22.80
C SER A 103 -10.74 34.81 -22.94
N ALA A 104 -11.55 33.82 -22.53
CA ALA A 104 -13.00 33.88 -22.64
C ALA A 104 -13.57 35.02 -21.78
N ARG A 105 -14.58 35.73 -22.31
CA ARG A 105 -15.19 36.87 -21.61
C ARG A 105 -16.36 36.47 -20.71
N LYS A 106 -16.50 37.15 -19.58
CA LYS A 106 -17.69 37.16 -18.71
C LYS A 106 -18.14 38.62 -18.53
N GLY A 107 -19.16 39.03 -19.28
CA GLY A 107 -19.44 40.46 -19.43
C GLY A 107 -18.27 41.13 -20.16
N GLU A 108 -17.73 42.20 -19.57
CA GLU A 108 -16.62 42.97 -20.14
C GLU A 108 -15.22 42.45 -19.73
N GLU A 109 -15.12 41.59 -18.72
CA GLU A 109 -13.84 41.11 -18.20
C GLU A 109 -13.47 39.70 -18.71
N ARG A 110 -12.17 39.38 -18.65
CA ARG A 110 -11.65 38.03 -18.91
C ARG A 110 -11.98 37.10 -17.74
N ILE A 111 -12.27 35.83 -18.04
CA ILE A 111 -12.64 34.85 -17.01
C ILE A 111 -11.51 34.63 -16.00
N GLU A 112 -10.25 34.67 -16.45
CA GLU A 112 -9.08 34.54 -15.59
C GLU A 112 -9.07 35.64 -14.52
N SER A 113 -9.17 36.91 -14.96
CA SER A 113 -9.19 38.06 -14.07
C SER A 113 -10.36 37.99 -13.09
N HIS A 114 -11.54 37.61 -13.58
CA HIS A 114 -12.73 37.42 -12.75
C HIS A 114 -12.51 36.35 -11.67
N LEU A 115 -12.03 35.16 -12.04
CA LEU A 115 -11.84 34.05 -11.10
C LEU A 115 -10.73 34.35 -10.09
N GLN A 116 -9.63 34.98 -10.50
CA GLN A 116 -8.57 35.41 -9.59
C GLN A 116 -9.06 36.47 -8.59
N SER A 117 -9.98 37.36 -9.01
CA SER A 117 -10.56 38.39 -8.14
C SER A 117 -11.31 37.81 -6.92
N LEU A 118 -11.83 36.58 -7.04
CA LEU A 118 -12.55 35.88 -5.98
C LEU A 118 -11.64 35.51 -4.80
N TYR A 119 -10.33 35.44 -5.01
CA TYR A 119 -9.32 35.00 -4.04
C TYR A 119 -8.29 36.09 -3.71
N GLN A 120 -8.56 37.35 -4.05
CA GLN A 120 -7.69 38.46 -3.69
C GLN A 120 -7.68 38.74 -2.19
N THR A 121 -6.48 38.97 -1.67
CA THR A 121 -6.20 39.32 -0.28
C THR A 121 -5.07 40.36 -0.21
N GLU A 122 -4.91 41.05 0.92
CA GLU A 122 -3.79 41.97 1.13
C GLU A 122 -2.62 41.32 1.85
N CYS A 123 -1.40 41.57 1.35
CA CYS A 123 -0.16 41.18 2.04
C CYS A 123 -0.03 41.90 3.39
N VAL A 124 0.27 41.17 4.47
CA VAL A 124 0.42 41.75 5.82
C VAL A 124 1.61 42.72 5.91
N LYS A 125 2.64 42.50 5.08
CA LYS A 125 3.89 43.28 5.07
C LYS A 125 3.82 44.51 4.17
N CYS A 126 3.53 44.32 2.88
CA CYS A 126 3.59 45.39 1.89
C CYS A 126 2.24 45.95 1.45
N ARG A 127 1.12 45.43 1.99
CA ARG A 127 -0.27 45.83 1.67
C ARG A 127 -0.68 45.69 0.20
N ARG A 128 0.17 45.13 -0.66
CA ARG A 128 -0.20 44.81 -2.04
C ARG A 128 -1.30 43.74 -2.07
N VAL A 129 -2.26 43.91 -2.96
CA VAL A 129 -3.27 42.89 -3.27
C VAL A 129 -2.59 41.73 -4.01
N VAL A 130 -2.71 40.54 -3.47
CA VAL A 130 -2.15 39.30 -4.02
C VAL A 130 -3.23 38.20 -4.02
N PRO A 131 -3.17 37.22 -4.94
CA PRO A 131 -4.07 36.09 -4.91
C PRO A 131 -3.67 35.13 -3.77
N ALA A 132 -4.61 34.83 -2.88
CA ALA A 132 -4.46 33.76 -1.91
C ALA A 132 -4.28 32.41 -2.63
N GLU A 133 -3.42 31.55 -2.09
CA GLU A 133 -3.31 30.16 -2.55
C GLU A 133 -4.46 29.32 -1.98
N ALA A 134 -4.83 29.58 -0.73
CA ALA A 134 -5.97 28.97 -0.07
C ALA A 134 -6.48 29.84 1.10
N PHE A 135 -7.73 29.62 1.50
CA PHE A 135 -8.27 30.06 2.79
C PHE A 135 -8.46 28.83 3.70
N VAL A 136 -8.21 28.99 5.00
CA VAL A 136 -8.46 27.96 6.00
C VAL A 136 -9.80 28.23 6.66
N TRP A 137 -10.63 27.20 6.77
CA TRP A 137 -11.95 27.26 7.37
C TRP A 137 -12.05 26.30 8.55
N GLU A 138 -12.94 26.65 9.49
CA GLU A 138 -13.40 25.74 10.53
C GLU A 138 -14.75 25.13 10.14
N ARG A 139 -14.96 23.86 10.52
CA ARG A 139 -16.21 23.15 10.23
C ARG A 139 -17.41 23.91 10.82
N GLY A 140 -18.36 24.27 9.96
CA GLY A 140 -19.57 25.02 10.35
C GLY A 140 -19.38 26.54 10.43
N GLY A 141 -18.16 27.05 10.20
CA GLY A 141 -17.90 28.48 10.12
C GLY A 141 -18.57 29.14 8.90
N THR A 142 -18.99 30.39 9.07
CA THR A 142 -19.58 31.22 8.00
C THR A 142 -18.55 32.10 7.27
N VAL A 143 -17.35 32.22 7.84
CA VAL A 143 -16.20 32.95 7.29
C VAL A 143 -14.91 32.14 7.47
N PRO A 144 -13.88 32.35 6.61
CA PRO A 144 -12.57 31.74 6.79
C PRO A 144 -11.86 32.30 8.03
N VAL A 145 -10.96 31.52 8.63
CA VAL A 145 -10.17 31.89 9.82
C VAL A 145 -8.76 32.35 9.48
N SER A 146 -8.15 31.74 8.46
CA SER A 146 -6.81 32.10 7.98
C SER A 146 -6.77 32.17 6.46
N ARG A 147 -5.72 32.81 5.94
CA ARG A 147 -5.37 32.89 4.51
C ARG A 147 -3.93 32.45 4.33
N ILE A 148 -3.66 31.74 3.24
CA ILE A 148 -2.34 31.30 2.83
C ILE A 148 -2.02 31.98 1.50
N TYR A 149 -0.91 32.71 1.43
CA TYR A 149 -0.47 33.37 0.20
C TYR A 149 1.06 33.42 0.12
N ASN A 150 1.56 33.65 -1.10
CA ASN A 150 2.95 34.00 -1.37
C ASN A 150 2.99 35.35 -2.09
N CYS A 151 3.70 36.33 -1.53
CA CYS A 151 3.78 37.69 -2.05
C CYS A 151 5.17 37.98 -2.66
N PRO A 152 5.25 38.69 -3.80
CA PRO A 152 6.52 39.09 -4.41
C PRO A 152 7.48 39.91 -3.52
N CYS A 153 7.02 40.44 -2.38
CA CYS A 153 7.90 41.10 -1.39
C CYS A 153 8.65 40.13 -0.46
N GLY A 154 8.49 38.82 -0.66
CA GLY A 154 9.08 37.75 0.15
C GLY A 154 8.25 37.32 1.35
N GLU A 155 7.07 37.89 1.57
CA GLU A 155 6.15 37.47 2.63
C GLU A 155 5.30 36.27 2.17
N SER A 156 5.30 35.18 2.93
CA SER A 156 4.55 33.96 2.60
C SER A 156 4.15 33.18 3.85
N GLY A 157 3.03 32.47 3.80
CA GLY A 157 2.59 31.56 4.86
C GLY A 157 1.13 31.77 5.25
N GLU A 158 0.74 31.17 6.37
CA GLU A 158 -0.59 31.30 6.96
C GLU A 158 -0.67 32.57 7.81
N HIS A 159 -1.68 33.41 7.54
CA HIS A 159 -1.97 34.63 8.30
C HIS A 159 -3.46 34.72 8.61
N PRO A 160 -3.88 35.49 9.64
CA PRO A 160 -5.29 35.79 9.87
C PRO A 160 -5.94 36.48 8.67
N VAL A 161 -7.23 36.19 8.46
CA VAL A 161 -8.05 36.88 7.44
C VAL A 161 -8.30 38.34 7.80
N THR A 162 -8.49 39.21 6.81
CA THR A 162 -8.97 40.58 7.02
C THR A 162 -10.49 40.68 6.90
N GLU A 163 -11.07 41.80 7.35
CA GLU A 163 -12.49 42.11 7.13
C GLU A 163 -12.88 42.08 5.65
N ALA A 164 -11.98 42.52 4.76
CA ALA A 164 -12.17 42.44 3.31
C ALA A 164 -12.29 41.00 2.81
N ASP A 165 -11.50 40.07 3.35
CA ASP A 165 -11.57 38.64 2.99
C ASP A 165 -12.92 38.04 3.43
N GLN A 166 -13.36 38.37 4.65
CA GLN A 166 -14.65 37.93 5.19
C GLN A 166 -15.82 38.50 4.38
N ALA A 167 -15.78 39.78 4.05
CA ALA A 167 -16.80 40.42 3.21
C ALA A 167 -16.90 39.77 1.83
N ARG A 168 -15.74 39.48 1.19
CA ARG A 168 -15.69 38.81 -0.11
C ARG A 168 -16.26 37.37 -0.04
N ALA A 169 -16.00 36.64 1.05
CA ALA A 169 -16.64 35.35 1.31
C ALA A 169 -18.16 35.48 1.49
N GLY A 170 -18.61 36.42 2.30
CA GLY A 170 -20.02 36.67 2.58
C GLY A 170 -20.84 37.04 1.34
N GLN A 171 -20.29 37.88 0.45
CA GLN A 171 -20.92 38.25 -0.82
C GLN A 171 -21.22 37.03 -1.71
N MET A 172 -20.28 36.08 -1.79
CA MET A 172 -20.47 34.85 -2.57
C MET A 172 -21.54 33.95 -1.95
N SER A 173 -21.61 33.88 -0.63
CA SER A 173 -22.66 33.13 0.07
C SER A 173 -24.05 33.70 -0.21
N ALA A 174 -24.21 35.03 -0.22
CA ALA A 174 -25.49 35.69 -0.52
C ALA A 174 -25.97 35.45 -1.97
N ALA A 175 -25.05 35.40 -2.93
CA ALA A 175 -25.34 35.18 -4.35
C ALA A 175 -25.41 33.71 -4.78
N ALA A 176 -25.26 32.76 -3.85
CA ALA A 176 -25.03 31.34 -4.14
C ALA A 176 -26.23 30.61 -4.76
N GLY A 177 -27.45 31.07 -4.48
CA GLY A 177 -28.70 30.33 -4.75
C GLY A 177 -28.84 29.90 -6.21
N LEU A 178 -28.61 30.82 -7.16
CA LEU A 178 -28.74 30.54 -8.59
C LEU A 178 -27.71 29.53 -9.10
N HIS A 179 -26.44 29.68 -8.70
CA HIS A 179 -25.37 28.77 -9.13
C HIS A 179 -25.53 27.39 -8.51
N ARG A 180 -25.99 27.31 -7.26
CA ARG A 180 -26.33 26.06 -6.59
C ARG A 180 -27.49 25.36 -7.31
N ALA A 181 -28.56 26.08 -7.65
CA ALA A 181 -29.68 25.51 -8.40
C ALA A 181 -29.24 24.94 -9.76
N ARG A 182 -28.42 25.69 -10.52
CA ARG A 182 -27.85 25.23 -11.79
C ARG A 182 -26.93 24.01 -11.62
N ALA A 183 -26.10 23.99 -10.58
CA ALA A 183 -25.24 22.85 -10.28
C ALA A 183 -26.06 21.56 -10.05
N LEU A 184 -27.20 21.69 -9.35
CA LEU A 184 -28.13 20.58 -9.10
C LEU A 184 -28.81 20.12 -10.39
N GLU A 185 -29.33 21.06 -11.19
CA GLU A 185 -30.04 20.76 -12.45
C GLU A 185 -29.18 20.03 -13.48
N ARG A 186 -27.86 20.24 -13.47
CA ARG A 186 -26.92 19.48 -14.32
C ARG A 186 -26.82 18.00 -13.96
N VAL A 187 -27.21 17.60 -12.75
CA VAL A 187 -27.11 16.22 -12.25
C VAL A 187 -28.48 15.55 -12.09
N ALA A 188 -29.46 16.29 -11.57
CA ALA A 188 -30.81 15.80 -11.28
C ALA A 188 -31.86 16.86 -11.63
N ALA A 189 -32.94 16.45 -12.29
CA ALA A 189 -34.09 17.33 -12.57
C ALA A 189 -34.80 17.76 -11.26
N LEU A 190 -35.78 18.66 -11.35
CA LEU A 190 -36.52 19.16 -10.19
C LEU A 190 -37.37 18.08 -9.53
N ASP A 191 -37.95 17.20 -10.33
CA ASP A 191 -38.81 16.07 -9.98
C ASP A 191 -38.05 14.77 -9.72
N ASP A 192 -36.72 14.80 -9.81
CA ASP A 192 -35.89 13.62 -9.67
C ASP A 192 -35.79 13.17 -8.20
N PRO A 193 -36.12 11.90 -7.87
CA PRO A 193 -36.09 11.41 -6.49
C PRO A 193 -34.69 11.43 -5.88
N ASP A 194 -33.64 11.41 -6.69
CA ASP A 194 -32.26 11.46 -6.22
C ASP A 194 -31.74 12.90 -6.03
N ARG A 195 -32.55 13.92 -6.31
CA ARG A 195 -32.17 15.34 -6.15
C ARG A 195 -31.72 15.67 -4.72
N LEU A 196 -32.35 15.08 -3.70
CA LEU A 196 -31.94 15.26 -2.30
C LEU A 196 -30.50 14.78 -2.06
N HIS A 197 -30.13 13.62 -2.61
CA HIS A 197 -28.78 13.07 -2.46
C HIS A 197 -27.73 13.94 -3.17
N VAL A 198 -28.07 14.52 -4.33
CA VAL A 198 -27.22 15.48 -5.03
C VAL A 198 -27.04 16.76 -4.19
N GLN A 199 -28.10 17.22 -3.54
CA GLN A 199 -28.03 18.39 -2.66
C GLN A 199 -27.11 18.19 -1.47
N GLU A 200 -27.20 17.04 -0.80
CA GLU A 200 -26.31 16.65 0.29
C GLU A 200 -24.86 16.55 -0.18
N ALA A 201 -24.63 15.92 -1.33
CA ALA A 201 -23.29 15.85 -1.92
C ALA A 201 -22.72 17.24 -2.22
N LEU A 202 -23.54 18.19 -2.66
CA LEU A 202 -23.13 19.56 -2.96
C LEU A 202 -22.73 20.36 -1.71
N GLU A 203 -23.09 19.91 -0.50
CA GLU A 203 -22.70 20.56 0.76
C GLU A 203 -21.20 20.46 1.05
N CYS A 204 -20.48 19.55 0.40
CA CYS A 204 -19.02 19.51 0.48
C CYS A 204 -18.32 20.59 -0.36
N TYR A 205 -19.06 21.52 -0.96
CA TYR A 205 -18.51 22.69 -1.66
C TYR A 205 -18.98 23.99 -1.02
N LEU A 206 -18.04 24.91 -0.83
CA LEU A 206 -18.36 26.27 -0.42
C LEU A 206 -19.06 27.05 -1.54
N PRO A 207 -19.90 28.04 -1.22
CA PRO A 207 -20.60 28.86 -2.22
C PRO A 207 -19.71 29.45 -3.31
N ARG A 208 -18.55 29.99 -2.92
CA ARG A 208 -17.55 30.55 -3.84
C ARG A 208 -17.04 29.50 -4.83
N ALA A 209 -16.80 28.28 -4.35
CA ALA A 209 -16.33 27.18 -5.18
C ALA A 209 -17.37 26.75 -6.22
N VAL A 210 -18.63 26.55 -5.79
CA VAL A 210 -19.74 26.21 -6.70
C VAL A 210 -19.90 27.29 -7.76
N TYR A 211 -19.87 28.56 -7.38
CA TYR A 211 -19.97 29.68 -8.30
C TYR A 211 -18.89 29.63 -9.40
N ALA A 212 -17.63 29.46 -9.01
CA ALA A 212 -16.49 29.44 -9.92
C ALA A 212 -16.54 28.21 -10.85
N LEU A 213 -16.72 27.00 -10.31
CA LEU A 213 -16.76 25.76 -11.09
C LEU A 213 -17.91 25.78 -12.11
N ILE A 214 -19.11 26.19 -11.70
CA ILE A 214 -20.26 26.24 -12.60
C ILE A 214 -20.15 27.38 -13.63
N THR A 215 -19.46 28.48 -13.29
CA THR A 215 -19.11 29.51 -14.28
C THR A 215 -18.21 28.91 -15.37
N ILE A 216 -17.19 28.16 -14.99
CA ILE A 216 -16.25 27.52 -15.93
C ILE A 216 -16.99 26.47 -16.78
N ALA A 217 -17.76 25.58 -16.14
CA ALA A 217 -18.51 24.52 -16.84
C ALA A 217 -19.48 25.11 -17.89
N ASN A 218 -20.25 26.15 -17.54
CA ASN A 218 -21.14 26.79 -18.50
C ASN A 218 -20.38 27.51 -19.64
N LYS A 219 -19.17 28.01 -19.38
CA LYS A 219 -18.33 28.60 -20.43
C LYS A 219 -17.81 27.53 -21.39
N LEU A 220 -17.37 26.39 -20.86
CA LEU A 220 -16.93 25.24 -21.65
C LEU A 220 -18.00 24.76 -22.65
N ASP A 221 -19.28 24.80 -22.26
CA ASP A 221 -20.40 24.44 -23.14
C ASP A 221 -20.55 25.42 -24.33
N GLY A 222 -20.20 26.69 -24.15
CA GLY A 222 -20.33 27.74 -25.17
C GLY A 222 -19.06 28.01 -26.00
N LEU A 223 -17.91 27.45 -25.64
CA LEU A 223 -16.65 27.63 -26.36
C LEU A 223 -16.58 26.71 -27.59
N SER A 224 -16.15 27.29 -28.72
CA SER A 224 -15.85 26.55 -29.95
C SER A 224 -14.42 26.00 -29.86
N LEU A 225 -14.30 24.77 -29.35
CA LEU A 225 -13.02 24.11 -29.09
C LEU A 225 -12.85 22.89 -30.01
N THR A 226 -11.61 22.56 -30.36
CA THR A 226 -11.31 21.25 -30.94
C THR A 226 -11.61 20.14 -29.91
N PRO A 227 -11.85 18.89 -30.35
CA PRO A 227 -12.07 17.77 -29.42
C PRO A 227 -10.94 17.62 -28.40
N GLU A 228 -9.69 17.81 -28.83
CA GLU A 228 -8.52 17.72 -27.95
C GLU A 228 -8.45 18.87 -26.94
N ARG A 229 -8.68 20.13 -27.37
CA ARG A 229 -8.74 21.29 -26.45
C ARG A 229 -9.84 21.12 -25.42
N ARG A 230 -11.01 20.62 -25.84
CA ARG A 230 -12.13 20.29 -24.94
C ARG A 230 -11.74 19.19 -23.94
N ARG A 231 -11.09 18.12 -24.40
CA ARG A 231 -10.58 17.02 -23.56
C ARG A 231 -9.61 17.55 -22.50
N CYS A 232 -8.64 18.36 -22.89
CA CYS A 232 -7.71 19.03 -21.98
C CYS A 232 -8.42 19.91 -20.95
N LEU A 233 -9.38 20.76 -21.36
CA LEU A 233 -10.12 21.61 -20.42
C LEU A 233 -10.98 20.82 -19.44
N ILE A 234 -11.58 19.70 -19.87
CA ILE A 234 -12.32 18.80 -18.99
C ILE A 234 -11.37 18.21 -17.93
N ALA A 235 -10.16 17.82 -18.32
CA ALA A 235 -9.16 17.29 -17.39
C ALA A 235 -8.77 18.32 -16.31
N LEU A 236 -8.44 19.55 -16.72
CA LEU A 236 -8.11 20.64 -15.79
C LEU A 236 -9.30 20.96 -14.86
N LEU A 237 -10.51 21.03 -15.42
CA LEU A 237 -11.71 21.28 -14.63
C LEU A 237 -12.00 20.14 -13.63
N LEU A 238 -11.71 18.89 -13.99
CA LEU A 238 -11.84 17.75 -13.08
C LEU A 238 -10.89 17.86 -11.88
N SER A 239 -9.63 18.26 -12.09
CA SER A 239 -8.70 18.56 -10.98
C SER A 239 -9.25 19.69 -10.10
N ALA A 240 -9.74 20.78 -10.71
CA ALA A 240 -10.34 21.88 -9.96
C ALA A 240 -11.60 21.46 -9.18
N CYS A 241 -12.43 20.56 -9.73
CA CYS A 241 -13.57 19.99 -9.02
C CYS A 241 -13.13 19.24 -7.76
N ASP A 242 -12.05 18.46 -7.80
CA ASP A 242 -11.56 17.78 -6.60
C ASP A 242 -10.87 18.72 -5.61
N GLU A 243 -10.07 19.65 -6.09
CA GLU A 243 -9.35 20.58 -5.22
C GLU A 243 -10.26 21.59 -4.50
N ALA A 244 -11.44 21.86 -5.04
CA ALA A 244 -12.35 22.87 -4.52
C ALA A 244 -13.38 22.36 -3.49
N ASN A 245 -13.41 21.05 -3.18
CA ASN A 245 -14.26 20.54 -2.10
C ASN A 245 -13.63 20.76 -0.71
N THR A 246 -14.43 20.61 0.33
CA THR A 246 -14.02 20.84 1.73
C THR A 246 -13.32 19.63 2.37
N LEU A 247 -13.02 18.58 1.61
CA LEU A 247 -12.41 17.34 2.13
C LEU A 247 -10.87 17.40 2.19
N TRP A 248 -10.29 18.60 2.15
CA TRP A 248 -8.86 18.85 2.26
C TRP A 248 -8.51 19.32 3.69
N PRO A 249 -8.13 18.42 4.61
CA PRO A 249 -7.79 18.80 5.98
C PRO A 249 -6.57 19.72 6.01
N HIS A 250 -6.49 20.55 7.05
CA HIS A 250 -5.33 21.41 7.33
C HIS A 250 -4.87 21.17 8.77
N PRO A 251 -3.57 20.87 9.02
CA PRO A 251 -2.41 20.99 8.12
C PRO A 251 -2.06 19.74 7.30
N THR A 252 -2.89 18.69 7.29
CA THR A 252 -2.56 17.43 6.61
C THR A 252 -2.62 17.54 5.08
N GLU A 253 -1.49 17.37 4.40
CA GLU A 253 -1.37 17.64 2.95
C GLU A 253 -2.03 16.61 2.02
N ARG A 254 -2.17 15.34 2.42
CA ARG A 254 -2.54 14.23 1.51
C ARG A 254 -3.64 13.32 2.08
N PRO A 255 -4.91 13.77 2.15
CA PRO A 255 -6.01 12.94 2.61
C PRO A 255 -6.38 11.86 1.58
N ARG A 256 -6.88 10.70 2.03
CA ARG A 256 -7.56 9.69 1.19
C ARG A 256 -9.00 9.51 1.68
N PRO A 257 -9.91 10.45 1.38
CA PRO A 257 -11.25 10.42 1.94
C PRO A 257 -12.06 9.25 1.38
N LYS A 258 -12.68 8.49 2.29
CA LYS A 258 -13.56 7.35 1.99
C LYS A 258 -15.05 7.70 2.11
N GLN A 259 -15.35 8.80 2.80
CA GLN A 259 -16.69 9.34 3.08
C GLN A 259 -16.70 10.87 2.94
N LEU A 260 -17.87 11.46 2.75
CA LEU A 260 -18.05 12.92 2.67
C LEU A 260 -18.08 13.57 4.07
N THR A 261 -17.01 13.37 4.83
CA THR A 261 -16.87 13.94 6.17
C THR A 261 -15.91 15.12 6.13
N VAL A 262 -16.45 16.34 6.24
CA VAL A 262 -15.66 17.58 6.31
C VAL A 262 -14.76 17.54 7.54
N PRO A 263 -13.44 17.73 7.48
CA PRO A 263 -12.56 17.72 8.65
C PRO A 263 -12.79 18.97 9.55
N PRO A 264 -12.29 18.98 10.80
CA PRO A 264 -12.49 20.13 11.71
C PRO A 264 -11.93 21.44 11.16
N ARG A 265 -10.76 21.39 10.50
CA ARG A 265 -10.18 22.47 9.72
C ARG A 265 -9.92 21.99 8.30
N PHE A 266 -10.25 22.81 7.30
CA PHE A 266 -10.05 22.45 5.90
C PHE A 266 -9.57 23.64 5.04
N LEU A 267 -9.01 23.31 3.88
CA LEU A 267 -8.57 24.27 2.87
C LEU A 267 -9.67 24.53 1.84
N GLU A 268 -9.95 25.81 1.60
CA GLU A 268 -10.58 26.32 0.39
C GLU A 268 -9.47 26.76 -0.57
N LYS A 269 -9.09 25.89 -1.51
CA LYS A 269 -8.04 26.18 -2.50
C LYS A 269 -8.51 27.19 -3.54
N ASN A 270 -7.59 28.01 -4.04
CA ASN A 270 -7.83 28.91 -5.17
C ASN A 270 -8.04 28.10 -6.46
N ILE A 271 -9.23 28.21 -7.04
CA ILE A 271 -9.66 27.41 -8.20
C ILE A 271 -8.87 27.71 -9.46
N TRP A 272 -8.48 28.97 -9.70
CA TRP A 272 -7.64 29.28 -10.86
C TRP A 272 -6.28 28.60 -10.74
N ARG A 273 -5.66 28.69 -9.55
CA ARG A 273 -4.41 27.98 -9.27
C ARG A 273 -4.56 26.46 -9.33
N SER A 274 -5.73 25.91 -9.02
CA SER A 274 -6.03 24.49 -9.23
C SER A 274 -6.01 24.08 -10.70
N LEU A 275 -6.56 24.91 -11.59
CA LEU A 275 -6.47 24.68 -13.03
C LEU A 275 -5.01 24.74 -13.53
N GLU A 276 -4.23 25.69 -13.03
CA GLU A 276 -2.80 25.83 -13.36
C GLU A 276 -1.99 24.62 -12.89
N ARG A 277 -2.19 24.15 -11.64
CA ARG A 277 -1.55 22.92 -11.13
C ARG A 277 -1.97 21.68 -11.91
N GLY A 278 -3.22 21.63 -12.38
CA GLY A 278 -3.71 20.55 -13.23
C GLY A 278 -2.87 20.35 -14.49
N VAL A 279 -2.22 21.39 -15.02
CA VAL A 279 -1.32 21.26 -16.18
C VAL A 279 -0.18 20.28 -15.88
N ASP A 280 0.41 20.37 -14.69
CA ASP A 280 1.51 19.48 -14.29
C ASP A 280 0.98 18.08 -13.95
N GLU A 281 -0.17 17.98 -13.27
CA GLU A 281 -0.82 16.71 -12.91
C GLU A 281 -1.18 15.84 -14.11
N TRP A 282 -1.71 16.45 -15.18
CA TRP A 282 -2.17 15.75 -16.37
C TRP A 282 -1.11 15.65 -17.47
N SER A 283 -0.02 16.42 -17.38
CA SER A 283 1.05 16.33 -18.37
C SER A 283 1.77 14.99 -18.26
N GLY A 284 1.89 14.29 -19.38
CA GLY A 284 2.64 13.03 -19.46
C GLY A 284 3.37 12.93 -20.79
N GLY A 285 4.61 12.43 -20.75
CA GLY A 285 5.46 12.24 -21.93
C GLY A 285 5.24 10.90 -22.64
N GLU A 286 5.23 10.96 -23.98
CA GLU A 286 5.51 10.01 -25.08
C GLU A 286 5.05 8.53 -25.04
N ASN A 287 4.68 7.96 -23.89
CA ASN A 287 4.31 6.54 -23.80
C ASN A 287 2.79 6.33 -23.89
N ALA A 288 2.19 6.86 -24.95
CA ALA A 288 0.79 6.60 -25.27
C ALA A 288 0.59 5.11 -25.58
N VAL A 289 -0.55 4.57 -25.18
CA VAL A 289 -0.96 3.20 -25.41
C VAL A 289 -2.12 3.21 -26.41
N PRO A 290 -2.16 2.30 -27.40
CA PRO A 290 -3.30 2.17 -28.28
C PRO A 290 -4.59 1.97 -27.48
N LEU A 291 -5.60 2.80 -27.79
CA LEU A 291 -6.91 2.76 -27.16
C LEU A 291 -7.96 2.54 -28.24
N ALA A 292 -8.83 1.55 -28.02
CA ALA A 292 -9.99 1.28 -28.85
C ALA A 292 -11.25 1.19 -27.98
N THR A 293 -12.40 1.51 -28.56
CA THR A 293 -13.70 1.35 -27.89
C THR A 293 -14.40 0.12 -28.43
N TRP A 294 -14.79 -0.79 -27.54
CA TRP A 294 -15.52 -2.01 -27.88
C TRP A 294 -16.76 -1.70 -28.74
N PRO A 295 -17.02 -2.45 -29.84
CA PRO A 295 -16.41 -3.71 -30.24
C PRO A 295 -15.14 -3.59 -31.09
N ARG A 296 -14.62 -2.38 -31.35
CA ARG A 296 -13.32 -2.24 -32.00
C ARG A 296 -12.23 -2.69 -31.03
N VAL A 297 -11.35 -3.57 -31.51
CA VAL A 297 -10.23 -4.10 -30.73
C VAL A 297 -8.91 -3.42 -31.12
N PRO A 298 -7.92 -3.32 -30.21
CA PRO A 298 -6.57 -2.90 -30.54
C PRO A 298 -5.83 -3.96 -31.36
N ASP A 299 -4.72 -3.56 -31.98
CA ASP A 299 -3.85 -4.44 -32.74
C ASP A 299 -3.19 -5.53 -31.85
N GLU A 300 -2.56 -6.53 -32.47
CA GLU A 300 -1.93 -7.65 -31.76
C GLU A 300 -0.71 -7.25 -30.91
N ALA A 301 -0.13 -6.08 -31.18
CA ALA A 301 0.99 -5.52 -30.42
C ALA A 301 0.61 -5.10 -28.97
N GLY A 302 -0.68 -5.13 -28.63
CA GLY A 302 -1.21 -4.76 -27.32
C GLY A 302 -1.96 -3.44 -27.34
N GLY A 303 -2.67 -3.16 -26.25
CA GLY A 303 -3.48 -1.96 -26.11
C GLY A 303 -4.65 -2.13 -25.16
N VAL A 304 -5.38 -1.05 -24.92
CA VAL A 304 -6.59 -1.04 -24.09
C VAL A 304 -7.83 -1.04 -24.99
N CYS A 305 -8.76 -1.94 -24.69
CA CYS A 305 -10.09 -1.99 -25.26
C CYS A 305 -11.10 -1.56 -24.19
N LEU A 306 -11.63 -0.34 -24.30
CA LEU A 306 -12.59 0.22 -23.36
C LEU A 306 -14.01 -0.28 -23.68
N TYR A 307 -14.69 -0.83 -22.67
CA TYR A 307 -16.13 -1.10 -22.70
C TYR A 307 -16.85 -0.15 -21.74
N GLU A 308 -17.78 0.64 -22.28
CA GLU A 308 -18.59 1.56 -21.50
C GLU A 308 -19.84 0.84 -20.95
N GLY A 309 -19.80 0.54 -19.65
CA GLY A 309 -20.93 -0.04 -18.95
C GLY A 309 -20.54 -1.15 -17.98
N PRO A 310 -21.55 -1.77 -17.35
CA PRO A 310 -21.31 -2.78 -16.33
C PRO A 310 -20.87 -4.11 -16.96
N VAL A 311 -19.95 -4.79 -16.30
CA VAL A 311 -19.40 -6.07 -16.77
C VAL A 311 -20.45 -7.15 -17.04
N ARG A 312 -21.58 -7.14 -16.33
CA ARG A 312 -22.70 -8.06 -16.57
C ARG A 312 -23.26 -8.00 -18.01
N ALA A 313 -23.21 -6.83 -18.64
CA ALA A 313 -23.68 -6.62 -20.00
C ALA A 313 -22.61 -7.02 -21.04
N LEU A 314 -21.34 -6.95 -20.66
CA LEU A 314 -20.20 -7.41 -21.46
C LEU A 314 -20.05 -8.94 -21.43
N ALA A 315 -20.36 -9.58 -20.30
CA ALA A 315 -20.05 -10.98 -20.04
C ALA A 315 -20.49 -11.96 -21.16
N PRO A 316 -21.71 -11.83 -21.75
CA PRO A 316 -22.12 -12.70 -22.85
C PRO A 316 -21.23 -12.65 -24.09
N ARG A 317 -20.57 -11.52 -24.33
CA ARG A 317 -19.69 -11.27 -25.49
C ARG A 317 -18.24 -11.72 -25.26
N LEU A 318 -17.87 -12.12 -24.04
CA LEU A 318 -16.50 -12.57 -23.75
C LEU A 318 -16.09 -13.82 -24.55
N LYS A 319 -17.05 -14.59 -25.06
CA LYS A 319 -16.79 -15.73 -25.96
C LYS A 319 -16.15 -15.33 -27.29
N GLU A 320 -16.29 -14.06 -27.70
CA GLU A 320 -15.71 -13.54 -28.94
C GLU A 320 -14.19 -13.29 -28.82
N ILE A 321 -13.71 -13.04 -27.59
CA ILE A 321 -12.30 -12.73 -27.30
C ILE A 321 -11.57 -13.88 -26.59
N ALA A 322 -12.28 -14.61 -25.72
CA ALA A 322 -11.72 -15.62 -24.82
C ALA A 322 -10.51 -15.12 -24.02
N PRO A 323 -10.71 -14.25 -23.00
CA PRO A 323 -9.60 -13.72 -22.19
C PRO A 323 -8.82 -14.86 -21.50
N SER A 324 -7.49 -14.78 -21.53
CA SER A 324 -6.59 -15.75 -20.92
C SER A 324 -6.60 -15.67 -19.39
N ALA A 325 -6.82 -14.47 -18.84
CA ALA A 325 -6.98 -14.26 -17.41
C ALA A 325 -7.83 -13.02 -17.11
N ILE A 326 -8.44 -13.01 -15.94
CA ILE A 326 -9.00 -11.82 -15.30
C ILE A 326 -7.90 -11.22 -14.42
N VAL A 327 -7.66 -9.92 -14.52
CA VAL A 327 -6.67 -9.22 -13.72
C VAL A 327 -7.29 -7.92 -13.25
N SER A 328 -7.34 -7.70 -11.94
CA SER A 328 -7.96 -6.50 -11.40
C SER A 328 -7.31 -6.01 -10.12
N VAL A 329 -7.30 -4.69 -9.96
CA VAL A 329 -7.19 -4.06 -8.65
C VAL A 329 -8.60 -3.98 -8.08
N VAL A 330 -8.86 -4.62 -6.96
CA VAL A 330 -10.21 -4.67 -6.38
C VAL A 330 -10.52 -3.32 -5.73
N PRO A 331 -11.60 -2.63 -6.15
CA PRO A 331 -11.93 -1.33 -5.58
C PRO A 331 -12.41 -1.49 -4.14
N ARG A 332 -11.70 -0.88 -3.19
CA ARG A 332 -12.22 -0.67 -1.84
C ARG A 332 -13.43 0.27 -1.92
N PRO A 333 -14.53 0.02 -1.17
CA PRO A 333 -15.66 0.94 -1.14
C PRO A 333 -15.24 2.37 -0.79
N ASN A 334 -15.58 3.31 -1.66
CA ASN A 334 -15.26 4.72 -1.50
C ASN A 334 -16.50 5.57 -1.82
N GLN A 335 -17.29 5.85 -0.78
CA GLN A 335 -18.50 6.66 -0.91
C GLN A 335 -18.17 8.06 -1.44
N ALA A 336 -17.12 8.69 -0.90
CA ALA A 336 -16.74 10.03 -1.31
C ALA A 336 -16.48 10.08 -2.83
N PHE A 337 -15.65 9.18 -3.33
CA PHE A 337 -15.32 9.12 -4.75
C PHE A 337 -16.52 8.86 -5.64
N TRP A 338 -17.38 7.88 -5.29
CA TRP A 338 -18.53 7.53 -6.12
C TRP A 338 -19.58 8.66 -6.14
N THR A 339 -19.87 9.27 -4.99
CA THR A 339 -20.80 10.39 -4.91
C THR A 339 -20.27 11.61 -5.66
N LEU A 340 -18.99 11.95 -5.47
CA LEU A 340 -18.35 13.05 -6.19
C LEU A 340 -18.26 12.76 -7.70
N SER A 341 -18.00 11.51 -8.09
CA SER A 341 -17.97 11.13 -9.51
C SER A 341 -19.31 11.38 -10.20
N ALA A 342 -20.43 11.09 -9.52
CA ALA A 342 -21.77 11.39 -10.03
C ALA A 342 -22.00 12.91 -10.17
N LEU A 343 -21.54 13.73 -9.22
CA LEU A 343 -21.60 15.19 -9.33
C LEU A 343 -20.77 15.71 -10.50
N TRP A 344 -19.49 15.32 -10.56
CA TRP A 344 -18.56 15.78 -11.59
C TRP A 344 -19.00 15.34 -12.97
N ALA A 345 -19.49 14.11 -13.12
CA ALA A 345 -20.00 13.63 -14.40
C ALA A 345 -21.17 14.48 -14.91
N GLY A 346 -22.09 14.88 -14.01
CA GLY A 346 -23.18 15.78 -14.38
C GLY A 346 -22.71 17.19 -14.70
N TRP A 347 -21.71 17.70 -13.98
CA TRP A 347 -21.15 19.02 -14.28
C TRP A 347 -20.41 19.06 -15.61
N LEU A 348 -19.62 18.03 -15.92
CA LEU A 348 -18.76 17.97 -17.10
C LEU A 348 -19.51 17.55 -18.36
N TRP A 349 -20.44 16.59 -18.26
CA TRP A 349 -21.10 15.98 -19.42
C TRP A 349 -22.64 15.97 -19.35
N GLY A 350 -23.22 16.52 -18.28
CA GLY A 350 -24.67 16.63 -18.13
C GLY A 350 -25.36 15.36 -17.59
N ARG A 351 -26.69 15.43 -17.49
CA ARG A 351 -27.52 14.43 -16.79
C ARG A 351 -27.46 13.03 -17.40
N GLU A 352 -27.36 12.93 -18.73
CA GLU A 352 -27.34 11.64 -19.43
C GLU A 352 -26.10 10.81 -19.05
N ALA A 353 -24.96 11.47 -18.86
CA ALA A 353 -23.72 10.80 -18.43
C ALA A 353 -23.82 10.22 -17.01
N VAL A 354 -24.66 10.80 -16.13
CA VAL A 354 -24.83 10.33 -14.75
C VAL A 354 -25.82 9.17 -14.66
N ALA A 355 -26.79 9.08 -15.58
CA ALA A 355 -27.89 8.13 -15.54
C ALA A 355 -27.49 6.67 -15.23
N PRO A 356 -26.49 6.05 -15.89
CA PRO A 356 -26.11 4.65 -15.63
C PRO A 356 -25.43 4.44 -14.26
N PHE A 357 -24.99 5.52 -13.61
CA PHE A 357 -24.25 5.49 -12.35
C PHE A 357 -25.03 6.07 -11.16
N LYS A 358 -26.23 6.63 -11.40
CA LYS A 358 -26.99 7.42 -10.43
C LYS A 358 -27.36 6.67 -9.14
N SER A 359 -27.52 5.35 -9.20
CA SER A 359 -27.88 4.52 -8.04
C SER A 359 -26.89 4.61 -6.89
N VAL A 360 -25.62 4.99 -7.14
CA VAL A 360 -24.61 5.16 -6.08
C VAL A 360 -24.93 6.30 -5.12
N LEU A 361 -25.70 7.30 -5.58
CA LEU A 361 -26.08 8.46 -4.77
C LEU A 361 -26.98 8.07 -3.58
N ARG A 362 -27.77 7.01 -3.71
CA ARG A 362 -28.74 6.57 -2.70
C ARG A 362 -28.09 5.91 -1.48
N ARG A 363 -26.86 5.39 -1.62
CA ARG A 363 -26.26 4.50 -0.62
C ARG A 363 -25.23 5.26 0.21
N ARG A 364 -25.56 5.43 1.50
CA ARG A 364 -24.74 6.21 2.45
C ARG A 364 -23.68 5.40 3.19
N ARG A 365 -23.87 4.09 3.31
CA ARG A 365 -22.94 3.19 3.98
C ARG A 365 -22.71 1.97 3.10
N TYR A 366 -21.44 1.59 3.02
CA TYR A 366 -20.98 0.41 2.33
C TYR A 366 -20.34 -0.47 3.41
N ASP A 367 -21.16 -1.33 4.01
CA ASP A 367 -20.64 -2.41 4.85
C ASP A 367 -19.96 -3.47 3.97
N TRP A 368 -19.23 -4.35 4.63
CA TRP A 368 -18.43 -5.35 3.95
C TRP A 368 -19.28 -6.50 3.37
N ASP A 369 -20.45 -6.81 3.95
CA ASP A 369 -21.40 -7.78 3.40
C ASP A 369 -21.96 -7.32 2.05
N TRP A 370 -22.34 -6.05 1.94
CA TRP A 370 -22.73 -5.46 0.67
C TRP A 370 -21.58 -5.50 -0.33
N HIS A 371 -20.35 -5.20 0.09
CA HIS A 371 -19.22 -5.19 -0.82
C HIS A 371 -18.95 -6.59 -1.37
N ALA A 372 -18.96 -7.61 -0.52
CA ALA A 372 -18.89 -9.01 -0.92
C ALA A 372 -20.00 -9.35 -1.92
N ALA A 373 -21.22 -8.85 -1.73
CA ALA A 373 -22.36 -9.14 -2.60
C ALA A 373 -22.21 -8.48 -3.97
N ALA A 374 -21.68 -7.26 -4.00
CA ALA A 374 -21.38 -6.55 -5.24
C ALA A 374 -20.27 -7.23 -6.05
N LEU A 375 -19.19 -7.66 -5.38
CA LEU A 375 -18.10 -8.42 -6.00
C LEU A 375 -18.61 -9.78 -6.51
N TYR A 376 -19.39 -10.49 -5.70
CA TYR A 376 -19.99 -11.77 -6.07
C TYR A 376 -20.87 -11.63 -7.31
N ALA A 377 -21.74 -10.61 -7.34
CA ALA A 377 -22.61 -10.37 -8.49
C ALA A 377 -21.82 -10.13 -9.78
N ALA A 378 -20.69 -9.39 -9.72
CA ALA A 378 -19.83 -9.19 -10.87
C ALA A 378 -19.15 -10.50 -11.30
N LEU A 379 -18.50 -11.20 -10.35
CA LEU A 379 -17.73 -12.41 -10.62
C LEU A 379 -18.60 -13.59 -11.04
N LYS A 380 -19.80 -13.76 -10.47
CA LYS A 380 -20.74 -14.83 -10.84
C LYS A 380 -21.19 -14.70 -12.29
N ASN A 381 -21.53 -13.48 -12.72
CA ASN A 381 -21.91 -13.23 -14.11
C ASN A 381 -20.76 -13.53 -15.06
N LEU A 382 -19.52 -13.16 -14.68
CA LEU A 382 -18.32 -13.47 -15.47
C LEU A 382 -18.05 -14.96 -15.56
N ALA A 383 -18.08 -15.65 -14.43
CA ALA A 383 -17.77 -17.07 -14.33
C ALA A 383 -18.53 -17.85 -15.39
N ALA A 384 -19.84 -17.64 -15.54
CA ALA A 384 -20.67 -18.33 -16.53
C ALA A 384 -20.17 -18.27 -17.99
N HIS A 385 -19.36 -17.26 -18.35
CA HIS A 385 -18.91 -17.01 -19.72
C HIS A 385 -17.42 -17.27 -19.98
N LEU A 386 -16.65 -17.65 -18.96
CA LEU A 386 -15.24 -17.94 -19.09
C LEU A 386 -15.00 -19.40 -19.54
N PRO A 387 -13.77 -19.81 -19.84
CA PRO A 387 -13.40 -21.23 -19.85
C PRO A 387 -13.33 -21.79 -18.42
N LEU A 388 -13.37 -23.11 -18.26
CA LEU A 388 -13.01 -23.75 -17.00
C LEU A 388 -11.52 -23.52 -16.73
N ASP A 389 -11.11 -23.49 -15.46
CA ASP A 389 -9.73 -23.21 -15.04
C ASP A 389 -9.19 -21.82 -15.45
N ALA A 390 -10.09 -20.93 -15.90
CA ALA A 390 -9.77 -19.53 -16.15
C ALA A 390 -9.22 -18.88 -14.88
N ARG A 391 -8.09 -18.17 -15.02
CA ARG A 391 -7.38 -17.57 -13.90
C ARG A 391 -7.96 -16.20 -13.55
N LEU A 392 -8.08 -15.94 -12.26
CA LEU A 392 -8.41 -14.65 -11.69
C LEU A 392 -7.24 -14.20 -10.81
N PHE A 393 -6.69 -13.04 -11.11
CA PHE A 393 -5.67 -12.36 -10.30
C PHE A 393 -6.25 -11.07 -9.71
N ALA A 394 -6.09 -10.90 -8.40
CA ALA A 394 -6.52 -9.71 -7.69
C ALA A 394 -5.37 -9.06 -6.94
N LEU A 395 -5.25 -7.74 -7.09
CA LEU A 395 -4.52 -6.87 -6.18
C LEU A 395 -5.54 -6.22 -5.23
N VAL A 396 -5.34 -6.37 -3.93
CA VAL A 396 -6.22 -5.84 -2.87
C VAL A 396 -5.45 -4.76 -2.10
N PRO A 397 -5.52 -3.49 -2.53
CA PRO A 397 -4.76 -2.41 -1.93
C PRO A 397 -5.40 -1.93 -0.63
N GLU A 398 -4.58 -1.38 0.26
CA GLU A 398 -5.00 -1.04 1.64
C GLU A 398 -5.72 -2.23 2.33
N PRO A 399 -5.11 -3.43 2.37
CA PRO A 399 -5.79 -4.63 2.84
C PRO A 399 -6.13 -4.52 4.32
N GLU A 400 -7.36 -4.90 4.66
CA GLU A 400 -7.83 -5.07 6.03
C GLU A 400 -8.61 -6.39 6.15
N PRO A 401 -8.76 -6.95 7.36
CA PRO A 401 -9.35 -8.28 7.56
C PRO A 401 -10.70 -8.45 6.87
N SER A 402 -11.64 -7.52 7.10
CA SER A 402 -12.98 -7.59 6.52
C SER A 402 -13.00 -7.37 5.00
N PHE A 403 -12.04 -6.60 4.46
CA PHE A 403 -11.92 -6.45 3.02
C PHE A 403 -11.41 -7.75 2.37
N LEU A 404 -10.41 -8.40 2.96
CA LEU A 404 -9.96 -9.72 2.50
C LEU A 404 -11.08 -10.76 2.59
N THR A 405 -11.83 -10.82 3.70
CA THR A 405 -12.98 -11.72 3.82
C THR A 405 -13.99 -11.48 2.69
N ALA A 406 -14.33 -10.22 2.41
CA ALA A 406 -15.28 -9.87 1.35
C ALA A 406 -14.83 -10.35 -0.04
N VAL A 407 -13.55 -10.16 -0.38
CA VAL A 407 -12.98 -10.57 -1.67
C VAL A 407 -12.95 -12.08 -1.80
N LEU A 408 -12.43 -12.79 -0.79
CA LEU A 408 -12.28 -14.24 -0.83
C LEU A 408 -13.64 -14.95 -0.83
N LEU A 409 -14.60 -14.48 -0.03
CA LEU A 409 -15.97 -14.99 -0.03
C LEU A 409 -16.62 -14.78 -1.41
N ALA A 410 -16.54 -13.58 -1.97
CA ALA A 410 -17.15 -13.25 -3.24
C ALA A 410 -16.63 -14.12 -4.39
N ALA A 411 -15.32 -14.34 -4.44
CA ALA A 411 -14.68 -15.19 -5.45
C ALA A 411 -15.06 -16.67 -5.28
N SER A 412 -14.99 -17.19 -4.05
CA SER A 412 -15.39 -18.57 -3.70
C SER A 412 -16.83 -18.87 -4.15
N GLU A 413 -17.76 -18.02 -3.75
CA GLU A 413 -19.19 -18.14 -4.08
C GLU A 413 -19.46 -18.00 -5.59
N ALA A 414 -18.69 -17.16 -6.28
CA ALA A 414 -18.79 -17.01 -7.73
C ALA A 414 -18.25 -18.23 -8.52
N GLY A 415 -17.66 -19.21 -7.84
CA GLY A 415 -17.12 -20.43 -8.43
C GLY A 415 -15.64 -20.34 -8.79
N PHE A 416 -14.87 -19.57 -8.04
CA PHE A 416 -13.41 -19.52 -8.16
C PHE A 416 -12.77 -20.17 -6.92
N ASP A 417 -11.97 -21.21 -7.13
CA ASP A 417 -11.23 -21.87 -6.06
C ASP A 417 -9.92 -21.11 -5.80
N LEU A 418 -9.60 -20.82 -4.54
CA LEU A 418 -8.38 -20.09 -4.19
C LEU A 418 -7.16 -20.97 -4.48
N ASN A 419 -6.19 -20.44 -5.20
CA ASN A 419 -4.93 -21.11 -5.53
C ASN A 419 -3.77 -20.59 -4.67
N GLY A 420 -3.83 -19.35 -4.22
CA GLY A 420 -2.82 -18.80 -3.31
C GLY A 420 -3.09 -17.35 -2.94
N ILE A 421 -2.53 -16.94 -1.80
CA ILE A 421 -2.58 -15.57 -1.28
C ILE A 421 -1.18 -15.14 -0.84
N ALA A 422 -0.79 -13.91 -1.17
CA ALA A 422 0.49 -13.34 -0.81
C ALA A 422 0.32 -11.98 -0.12
N ILE A 423 0.99 -11.81 1.02
CA ILE A 423 1.00 -10.56 1.79
C ILE A 423 2.44 -10.28 2.20
N ARG A 424 2.94 -9.10 1.82
CA ARG A 424 4.28 -8.61 2.17
C ARG A 424 4.26 -7.82 3.48
N SER A 425 3.29 -6.90 3.60
CA SER A 425 3.04 -6.11 4.80
C SER A 425 1.59 -5.63 4.82
N ARG A 426 1.17 -4.98 5.91
CA ARG A 426 -0.16 -4.33 5.99
C ARG A 426 -0.29 -3.09 5.10
N HIS A 427 0.82 -2.57 4.59
CA HIS A 427 0.87 -1.34 3.79
C HIS A 427 0.98 -1.62 2.29
N ASP A 428 1.35 -2.84 1.93
CA ASP A 428 1.42 -3.31 0.55
C ASP A 428 0.07 -3.93 0.15
N PRO A 429 -0.31 -3.91 -1.14
CA PRO A 429 -1.47 -4.65 -1.61
C PRO A 429 -1.32 -6.15 -1.34
N ALA A 430 -2.37 -6.78 -0.82
CA ALA A 430 -2.43 -8.24 -0.82
C ALA A 430 -2.66 -8.73 -2.25
N GLN A 431 -2.10 -9.89 -2.60
CA GLN A 431 -2.26 -10.51 -3.91
C GLN A 431 -2.93 -11.85 -3.75
N ALA A 432 -3.86 -12.17 -4.63
CA ALA A 432 -4.52 -13.46 -4.60
C ALA A 432 -4.80 -13.96 -6.02
N ALA A 433 -4.75 -15.28 -6.16
CA ALA A 433 -4.96 -15.99 -7.40
C ALA A 433 -5.99 -17.10 -7.20
N TRP A 434 -6.89 -17.25 -8.17
CA TRP A 434 -7.90 -18.30 -8.21
C TRP A 434 -8.00 -18.91 -9.59
N ASN A 435 -8.53 -20.13 -9.64
CA ASN A 435 -8.96 -20.78 -10.86
C ASN A 435 -10.48 -20.98 -10.84
N ARG A 436 -11.11 -20.79 -12.00
CA ARG A 436 -12.53 -21.10 -12.13
C ARG A 436 -12.76 -22.61 -12.00
N ARG A 437 -13.65 -23.00 -11.08
CA ARG A 437 -13.98 -24.41 -10.81
C ARG A 437 -14.67 -25.08 -12.00
N ALA A 438 -14.40 -26.38 -12.16
CA ALA A 438 -15.05 -27.22 -13.17
C ALA A 438 -16.47 -27.66 -12.77
N PHE A 439 -16.69 -27.91 -11.47
CA PHE A 439 -17.94 -28.46 -10.95
C PHE A 439 -18.42 -27.67 -9.72
N PRO A 440 -19.74 -27.49 -9.54
CA PRO A 440 -20.28 -27.02 -8.27
C PRO A 440 -19.85 -27.94 -7.13
N ARG A 441 -19.55 -27.38 -5.96
CA ARG A 441 -19.22 -28.14 -4.76
C ARG A 441 -20.24 -27.85 -3.65
N PRO A 442 -20.56 -28.84 -2.80
CA PRO A 442 -21.44 -28.61 -1.66
C PRO A 442 -20.77 -27.62 -0.69
N ALA A 443 -21.57 -26.70 -0.18
CA ALA A 443 -21.17 -25.78 0.88
C ALA A 443 -20.98 -26.54 2.20
N ILE A 444 -19.97 -26.18 2.99
CA ILE A 444 -19.83 -26.64 4.38
C ILE A 444 -20.40 -25.56 5.30
N ASP A 445 -21.48 -25.90 6.00
CA ASP A 445 -22.20 -24.95 6.86
C ASP A 445 -21.60 -24.81 8.27
N GLU A 446 -20.89 -25.82 8.77
CA GLU A 446 -20.25 -25.75 10.09
C GLU A 446 -18.76 -25.45 9.96
N ILE A 447 -18.32 -24.36 10.58
CA ILE A 447 -16.92 -23.97 10.64
C ILE A 447 -16.36 -24.38 11.99
N ASP A 448 -15.41 -25.32 11.98
CA ASP A 448 -14.69 -25.68 13.20
C ASP A 448 -13.58 -24.65 13.48
N ALA A 449 -13.77 -23.83 14.52
CA ALA A 449 -12.76 -22.90 15.00
C ALA A 449 -11.46 -23.62 15.43
N GLY A 450 -11.53 -24.90 15.80
CA GLY A 450 -10.37 -25.74 16.09
C GLY A 450 -9.49 -25.99 14.87
N GLU A 451 -10.08 -26.24 13.71
CA GLU A 451 -9.35 -26.41 12.46
C GLU A 451 -8.75 -25.08 11.98
N VAL A 452 -9.48 -23.97 12.09
CA VAL A 452 -8.97 -22.63 11.83
C VAL A 452 -7.77 -22.32 12.72
N ARG A 453 -7.89 -22.59 14.03
CA ARG A 453 -6.81 -22.44 15.00
C ARG A 453 -5.60 -23.28 14.62
N ARG A 454 -5.80 -24.55 14.24
CA ARG A 454 -4.72 -25.46 13.85
C ARG A 454 -3.92 -24.88 12.67
N ALA A 455 -4.60 -24.42 11.61
CA ALA A 455 -3.95 -23.81 10.45
C ALA A 455 -3.16 -22.55 10.81
N MET A 456 -3.71 -21.70 11.69
CA MET A 456 -3.03 -20.48 12.16
C MET A 456 -1.78 -20.79 12.99
N LEU A 457 -1.84 -21.82 13.86
CA LEU A 457 -0.68 -22.29 14.63
C LEU A 457 0.38 -22.91 13.72
N GLU A 458 -0.01 -23.71 12.74
CA GLU A 458 0.90 -24.28 11.73
C GLU A 458 1.60 -23.17 10.94
N TYR A 459 0.86 -22.14 10.50
CA TYR A 459 1.44 -20.97 9.85
C TYR A 459 2.48 -20.25 10.72
N LEU A 460 2.16 -19.95 11.99
CA LEU A 460 3.11 -19.32 12.91
C LEU A 460 4.36 -20.19 13.10
N ARG A 461 4.20 -21.50 13.34
CA ARG A 461 5.32 -22.43 13.50
C ARG A 461 6.22 -22.43 12.27
N ALA A 462 5.63 -22.52 11.07
CA ALA A 462 6.36 -22.47 9.81
C ALA A 462 7.01 -21.11 9.54
N ARG A 463 6.43 -20.02 10.04
CA ARG A 463 6.99 -18.66 9.86
C ARG A 463 8.15 -18.41 10.80
N GLY A 464 8.04 -18.84 12.06
CA GLY A 464 9.06 -18.74 13.09
C GLY A 464 9.24 -17.33 13.69
N GLU A 465 8.33 -16.38 13.42
CA GLU A 465 8.29 -15.04 14.04
C GLU A 465 6.84 -14.59 14.31
N PRO A 466 6.60 -13.68 15.27
CA PRO A 466 5.30 -13.03 15.48
C PRO A 466 4.81 -12.29 14.24
N VAL A 467 3.48 -12.16 14.08
CA VAL A 467 2.86 -11.54 12.90
C VAL A 467 1.72 -10.60 13.25
N THR A 468 1.32 -9.75 12.31
CA THR A 468 0.11 -8.93 12.47
C THR A 468 -1.16 -9.76 12.40
N TYR A 469 -2.25 -9.25 13.00
CA TYR A 469 -3.58 -9.87 12.88
C TYR A 469 -3.98 -10.13 11.41
N LEU A 470 -3.64 -9.22 10.48
CA LEU A 470 -3.93 -9.39 9.05
C LEU A 470 -3.38 -10.71 8.47
N HIS A 471 -2.16 -11.12 8.85
CA HIS A 471 -1.57 -12.37 8.36
C HIS A 471 -2.25 -13.60 8.97
N LEU A 472 -2.56 -13.55 10.27
CA LEU A 472 -3.31 -14.61 10.95
C LEU A 472 -4.71 -14.77 10.37
N HIS A 473 -5.39 -13.66 10.13
CA HIS A 473 -6.71 -13.62 9.49
C HIS A 473 -6.66 -14.21 8.08
N ALA A 474 -5.66 -13.84 7.28
CA ALA A 474 -5.44 -14.42 5.96
C ALA A 474 -5.16 -15.93 5.99
N ALA A 475 -4.39 -16.41 6.97
CA ALA A 475 -4.15 -17.85 7.17
C ALA A 475 -5.45 -18.59 7.54
N GLY A 476 -6.26 -18.01 8.43
CA GLY A 476 -7.59 -18.54 8.76
C GLY A 476 -8.52 -18.58 7.55
N LEU A 477 -8.62 -17.50 6.77
CA LEU A 477 -9.42 -17.47 5.54
C LEU A 477 -8.95 -18.48 4.49
N ALA A 478 -7.64 -18.68 4.35
CA ALA A 478 -7.09 -19.69 3.45
C ALA A 478 -7.50 -21.11 3.90
N ALA A 479 -7.47 -21.42 5.20
CA ALA A 479 -7.95 -22.69 5.73
C ALA A 479 -9.46 -22.88 5.44
N LEU A 480 -10.27 -21.84 5.62
CA LEU A 480 -11.69 -21.88 5.25
C LEU A 480 -11.89 -22.08 3.75
N ALA A 481 -11.03 -21.51 2.90
CA ALA A 481 -11.08 -21.71 1.45
C ALA A 481 -10.74 -23.15 1.06
N GLU A 482 -9.70 -23.75 1.66
CA GLU A 482 -9.32 -25.15 1.46
C GLU A 482 -10.44 -26.12 1.87
N GLN A 483 -11.15 -25.79 2.95
CA GLN A 483 -12.28 -26.56 3.45
C GLN A 483 -13.60 -26.25 2.72
N HIS A 484 -13.61 -25.31 1.77
CA HIS A 484 -14.83 -24.86 1.09
C HIS A 484 -15.91 -24.30 2.04
N ALA A 485 -15.47 -23.72 3.15
CA ALA A 485 -16.32 -23.13 4.19
C ALA A 485 -16.54 -21.61 4.00
N LEU A 486 -15.93 -21.00 2.98
CA LEU A 486 -16.22 -19.62 2.54
C LEU A 486 -17.57 -19.57 1.80
N THR A 487 -18.66 -19.61 2.56
CA THR A 487 -20.02 -19.77 2.04
C THR A 487 -20.93 -18.58 2.42
N TRP A 488 -21.86 -18.22 1.54
CA TRP A 488 -22.79 -17.12 1.81
C TRP A 488 -23.84 -17.49 2.87
N LYS A 489 -23.87 -16.73 3.98
CA LYS A 489 -24.89 -16.84 5.04
C LYS A 489 -25.53 -15.50 5.32
N LYS A 490 -26.60 -15.48 6.12
CA LYS A 490 -27.09 -14.21 6.69
C LYS A 490 -25.97 -13.65 7.57
N GLU A 491 -25.61 -12.37 7.39
CA GLU A 491 -24.45 -11.77 8.06
C GLU A 491 -23.17 -12.60 7.81
N ALA A 492 -22.88 -12.87 6.54
CA ALA A 492 -21.84 -13.78 6.10
C ALA A 492 -20.47 -13.40 6.67
N LEU A 493 -20.12 -12.11 6.66
CA LEU A 493 -18.81 -11.69 7.13
C LEU A 493 -18.62 -11.85 8.64
N PRO A 494 -19.53 -11.37 9.49
CA PRO A 494 -19.49 -11.71 10.92
C PRO A 494 -19.40 -13.22 11.17
N ALA A 495 -20.18 -14.03 10.45
CA ALA A 495 -20.18 -15.48 10.62
C ALA A 495 -18.85 -16.14 10.24
N LEU A 496 -18.13 -15.62 9.24
CA LEU A 496 -16.81 -16.10 8.83
C LEU A 496 -15.68 -15.58 9.72
N ASN A 497 -15.79 -14.34 10.19
CA ASN A 497 -14.78 -13.73 11.06
C ASN A 497 -14.85 -14.29 12.50
N ALA A 498 -16.05 -14.63 12.99
CA ALA A 498 -16.26 -15.17 14.34
C ALA A 498 -15.38 -16.39 14.69
N PRO A 499 -15.29 -17.47 13.87
CA PRO A 499 -14.43 -18.61 14.18
C PRO A 499 -12.93 -18.25 14.13
N ILE A 500 -12.51 -17.29 13.32
CA ILE A 500 -11.12 -16.79 13.29
C ILE A 500 -10.81 -16.04 14.60
N THR A 501 -11.72 -15.16 15.02
CA THR A 501 -11.59 -14.44 16.30
C THR A 501 -11.59 -15.41 17.48
N ALA A 502 -12.51 -16.39 17.50
CA ALA A 502 -12.59 -17.41 18.55
C ALA A 502 -11.33 -18.30 18.57
N ALA A 503 -10.74 -18.59 17.42
CA ALA A 503 -9.46 -19.31 17.35
C ALA A 503 -8.35 -18.51 18.05
N ILE A 504 -8.24 -17.22 17.78
CA ILE A 504 -7.25 -16.32 18.38
C ILE A 504 -7.45 -16.18 19.89
N GLU A 505 -8.70 -16.05 20.33
CA GLU A 505 -9.09 -15.86 21.74
C GLU A 505 -9.01 -17.16 22.57
N SER A 506 -8.65 -18.29 21.97
CA SER A 506 -8.62 -19.59 22.64
C SER A 506 -7.52 -19.77 23.69
N GLY A 507 -6.70 -18.74 23.94
CA GLY A 507 -5.51 -18.80 24.80
C GLY A 507 -4.31 -19.52 24.18
N ALA A 508 -4.39 -19.95 22.91
CA ALA A 508 -3.30 -20.63 22.21
C ALA A 508 -2.25 -19.66 21.63
N PHE A 509 -2.48 -18.35 21.73
CA PHE A 509 -1.65 -17.30 21.16
C PHE A 509 -1.27 -16.28 22.23
N VAL A 510 -0.13 -15.60 22.02
CA VAL A 510 0.33 -14.48 22.85
C VAL A 510 0.19 -13.19 22.06
N HIS A 511 -0.41 -12.16 22.67
CA HIS A 511 -0.61 -10.85 22.06
C HIS A 511 0.38 -9.82 22.61
N HIS A 512 1.22 -9.26 21.74
CA HIS A 512 2.21 -8.25 22.06
C HIS A 512 1.70 -6.84 21.73
N ALA A 513 0.62 -6.42 22.41
CA ALA A 513 0.19 -5.03 22.50
C ALA A 513 -0.81 -4.89 23.67
N ALA A 514 -0.29 -4.72 24.89
CA ALA A 514 -1.08 -4.68 26.11
C ALA A 514 -2.23 -3.65 26.03
N GLY A 515 -3.47 -4.11 26.23
CA GLY A 515 -4.67 -3.27 26.28
C GLY A 515 -5.15 -2.71 24.93
N ALA A 516 -4.53 -3.10 23.82
CA ALA A 516 -4.91 -2.66 22.49
C ALA A 516 -5.83 -3.68 21.79
N ALA A 517 -6.58 -3.24 20.77
CA ALA A 517 -7.50 -4.10 20.03
C ALA A 517 -6.76 -5.28 19.36
N ALA A 518 -7.46 -6.40 19.12
CA ALA A 518 -6.86 -7.60 18.51
C ALA A 518 -6.18 -7.34 17.16
N GLU A 519 -6.67 -6.35 16.40
CA GLU A 519 -6.09 -5.96 15.10
C GLU A 519 -4.77 -5.18 15.20
N THR A 520 -4.41 -4.73 16.41
CA THR A 520 -3.18 -3.98 16.68
C THR A 520 -2.12 -4.88 17.30
N GLY A 521 -0.84 -4.50 17.18
CA GLY A 521 0.26 -5.30 17.73
C GLY A 521 0.61 -6.54 16.91
N LEU A 522 1.30 -7.46 17.56
CA LEU A 522 1.76 -8.73 16.99
C LEU A 522 1.21 -9.91 17.78
N TRP A 523 0.95 -11.00 17.08
CA TRP A 523 0.51 -12.28 17.61
C TRP A 523 1.62 -13.32 17.47
N ALA A 524 1.88 -14.06 18.53
CA ALA A 524 2.97 -15.01 18.66
C ALA A 524 2.50 -16.36 19.20
N LEU A 525 3.35 -17.37 19.07
CA LEU A 525 3.21 -18.61 19.82
C LEU A 525 3.70 -18.42 21.26
N PRO A 526 3.10 -19.11 22.25
CA PRO A 526 3.65 -19.17 23.61
C PRO A 526 5.06 -19.77 23.64
N GLU A 527 5.26 -20.80 22.81
CA GLU A 527 6.54 -21.50 22.65
C GLU A 527 6.84 -21.69 21.17
N TRP A 528 8.09 -21.46 20.79
CA TRP A 528 8.56 -21.55 19.41
C TRP A 528 9.34 -22.84 19.21
N ASP A 529 9.18 -23.47 18.04
CA ASP A 529 10.12 -24.50 17.61
C ASP A 529 11.49 -23.84 17.43
N ALA A 530 12.41 -24.26 18.29
CA ALA A 530 13.71 -23.66 18.37
C ALA A 530 14.66 -24.15 17.26
N ALA A 531 14.31 -25.23 16.55
CA ALA A 531 15.08 -25.75 15.42
C ALA A 531 14.71 -25.09 14.08
N ALA A 532 13.50 -24.54 13.96
CA ALA A 532 13.04 -23.90 12.73
C ALA A 532 13.59 -22.46 12.62
N PRO A 533 14.28 -22.09 11.51
CA PRO A 533 14.76 -20.74 11.32
C PRO A 533 13.59 -19.76 11.13
N SER A 534 13.68 -18.61 11.79
CA SER A 534 12.72 -17.51 11.65
C SER A 534 12.70 -16.96 10.22
N LEU A 535 11.65 -16.24 9.82
CA LEU A 535 11.64 -15.58 8.51
C LEU A 535 12.84 -14.63 8.31
N PRO A 536 13.21 -13.76 9.27
CA PRO A 536 14.42 -12.95 9.17
C PRO A 536 15.72 -13.75 8.99
N ASP A 537 15.81 -14.92 9.60
CA ASP A 537 16.95 -15.82 9.42
C ASP A 537 16.95 -16.46 8.03
N ARG A 538 15.80 -16.91 7.52
CA ARG A 538 15.68 -17.44 6.15
C ARG A 538 16.02 -16.40 5.09
N VAL A 539 15.62 -15.14 5.28
CA VAL A 539 16.00 -14.02 4.39
C VAL A 539 17.52 -13.85 4.35
N GLU A 540 18.18 -13.86 5.51
CA GLU A 540 19.64 -13.77 5.60
C GLU A 540 20.33 -14.98 4.96
N MET A 541 19.85 -16.20 5.23
CA MET A 541 20.35 -17.45 4.67
C MET A 541 20.21 -17.52 3.15
N PHE A 542 19.19 -16.85 2.58
CA PHE A 542 19.00 -16.74 1.14
C PHE A 542 19.92 -15.68 0.50
N LEU A 543 19.96 -14.48 1.10
CA LEU A 543 20.60 -13.32 0.47
C LEU A 543 22.12 -13.47 0.33
N VAL A 544 22.79 -14.06 1.33
CA VAL A 544 24.26 -14.18 1.30
C VAL A 544 24.74 -15.07 0.13
N PRO A 545 24.23 -16.31 -0.06
CA PRO A 545 24.55 -17.10 -1.24
C PRO A 545 24.08 -16.47 -2.56
N PHE A 546 22.95 -15.76 -2.55
CA PHE A 546 22.43 -15.09 -3.75
C PHE A 546 23.39 -14.00 -4.24
N LEU A 547 23.84 -13.11 -3.36
CA LEU A 547 24.78 -12.04 -3.68
C LEU A 547 26.15 -12.57 -4.10
N GLN A 548 26.58 -13.70 -3.54
CA GLN A 548 27.82 -14.36 -3.96
C GLN A 548 27.76 -14.84 -5.41
N LYS A 549 26.60 -15.36 -5.84
CA LYS A 549 26.40 -15.87 -7.22
C LYS A 549 26.07 -14.76 -8.22
N ASN A 550 25.49 -13.66 -7.75
CA ASN A 550 24.98 -12.57 -8.58
C ASN A 550 25.57 -11.23 -8.11
N PRO A 551 26.87 -10.97 -8.33
CA PRO A 551 27.46 -9.69 -7.97
C PRO A 551 26.82 -8.55 -8.77
N ALA A 552 26.73 -7.37 -8.15
CA ALA A 552 26.10 -6.17 -8.73
C ALA A 552 24.62 -6.33 -9.16
N CYS A 553 23.88 -7.26 -8.56
CA CYS A 553 22.44 -7.41 -8.82
C CYS A 553 21.63 -6.24 -8.26
N ARG A 554 20.50 -5.90 -8.90
CA ARG A 554 19.63 -4.81 -8.44
C ARG A 554 18.60 -5.32 -7.44
N LEU A 555 18.04 -4.41 -6.64
CA LEU A 555 17.00 -4.74 -5.66
C LEU A 555 15.78 -5.49 -6.27
N PRO A 556 15.25 -5.12 -7.46
CA PRO A 556 14.15 -5.86 -8.07
C PRO A 556 14.50 -7.31 -8.42
N ASP A 557 15.75 -7.60 -8.80
CA ASP A 557 16.22 -8.96 -9.09
C ASP A 557 16.26 -9.79 -7.81
N ILE A 558 16.77 -9.19 -6.74
CA ILE A 558 16.80 -9.78 -5.39
C ILE A 558 15.37 -10.07 -4.92
N GLU A 559 14.45 -9.11 -5.02
CA GLU A 559 13.06 -9.28 -4.62
C GLU A 559 12.38 -10.41 -5.41
N THR A 560 12.57 -10.44 -6.73
CA THR A 560 11.98 -11.47 -7.59
C THR A 560 12.44 -12.86 -7.18
N ALA A 561 13.75 -13.03 -6.98
CA ALA A 561 14.32 -14.31 -6.58
C ALA A 561 13.89 -14.70 -5.14
N LEU A 562 13.89 -13.75 -4.22
CA LEU A 562 13.52 -13.98 -2.82
C LEU A 562 12.02 -14.29 -2.68
N ASN A 563 11.13 -13.61 -3.39
CA ASN A 563 9.69 -13.88 -3.34
C ASN A 563 9.31 -15.19 -4.06
N ALA A 564 10.18 -15.68 -4.96
CA ALA A 564 10.05 -17.01 -5.56
C ALA A 564 10.47 -18.13 -4.58
N GLU A 565 11.32 -17.84 -3.60
CA GLU A 565 11.70 -18.76 -2.52
C GLU A 565 10.73 -18.68 -1.33
N LEU A 566 10.49 -17.47 -0.83
CA LEU A 566 9.64 -17.15 0.32
C LEU A 566 8.31 -16.60 -0.19
N ARG A 567 7.42 -17.53 -0.54
CA ARG A 567 6.15 -17.25 -1.23
C ARG A 567 5.00 -16.94 -0.28
N GLY A 568 3.94 -16.38 -0.83
CA GLY A 568 2.64 -16.25 -0.19
C GLY A 568 2.71 -15.43 1.09
N LEU A 569 2.21 -15.96 2.18
CA LEU A 569 2.26 -15.28 3.48
C LEU A 569 3.68 -15.24 4.07
N PHE A 570 4.66 -15.98 3.52
CA PHE A 570 6.06 -15.92 3.93
C PHE A 570 6.86 -14.83 3.21
N THR A 571 6.21 -14.02 2.37
CA THR A 571 6.88 -12.90 1.68
C THR A 571 7.47 -11.91 2.69
N PRO A 572 8.78 -11.61 2.62
CA PRO A 572 9.42 -10.72 3.57
C PRO A 572 9.14 -9.24 3.26
N PRO A 573 8.97 -8.37 4.28
CA PRO A 573 8.85 -6.94 4.05
C PRO A 573 10.17 -6.33 3.55
N LEU A 574 10.09 -5.30 2.70
CA LEU A 574 11.28 -4.66 2.12
C LEU A 574 12.24 -4.06 3.14
N GLY A 575 11.73 -3.59 4.28
CA GLY A 575 12.57 -3.11 5.38
C GLY A 575 13.58 -4.16 5.82
N LEU A 576 13.12 -5.41 6.02
CA LEU A 576 13.97 -6.53 6.42
C LEU A 576 15.01 -6.89 5.35
N VAL A 577 14.62 -6.88 4.08
CA VAL A 577 15.54 -7.12 2.95
C VAL A 577 16.64 -6.05 2.95
N ARG A 578 16.27 -4.77 3.06
CA ARG A 578 17.21 -3.64 3.09
C ARG A 578 18.13 -3.66 4.31
N GLU A 579 17.60 -3.97 5.50
CA GLU A 579 18.41 -4.12 6.72
C GLU A 579 19.44 -5.25 6.57
N THR A 580 19.05 -6.36 5.93
CA THR A 580 19.95 -7.48 5.66
C THR A 580 21.03 -7.09 4.63
N LEU A 581 20.65 -6.42 3.54
CA LEU A 581 21.59 -5.89 2.55
C LEU A 581 22.57 -4.89 3.15
N ALA A 582 22.08 -3.94 3.96
CA ALA A 582 22.93 -2.96 4.65
C ALA A 582 23.95 -3.60 5.60
N SER A 583 23.65 -4.81 6.09
CA SER A 583 24.58 -5.58 6.91
C SER A 583 25.65 -6.28 6.04
N TYR A 584 25.30 -6.88 4.91
CA TYR A 584 26.18 -7.79 4.15
C TYR A 584 26.83 -7.22 2.89
N ALA A 585 26.27 -6.15 2.35
CA ALA A 585 26.59 -5.70 1.01
C ALA A 585 26.99 -4.24 0.98
N VAL A 586 27.55 -3.84 -0.17
CA VAL A 586 27.79 -2.46 -0.57
C VAL A 586 26.96 -2.21 -1.81
N GLU A 587 26.28 -1.07 -1.83
CA GLU A 587 25.57 -0.57 -3.02
C GLU A 587 26.51 0.30 -3.84
N THR A 588 26.64 0.02 -5.13
CA THR A 588 27.44 0.81 -6.08
C THR A 588 26.64 0.90 -7.37
N ASP A 589 26.35 2.13 -7.84
CA ASP A 589 25.52 2.39 -9.02
C ASP A 589 24.16 1.65 -9.02
N GLY A 590 23.56 1.49 -7.83
CA GLY A 590 22.29 0.77 -7.61
C GLY A 590 22.40 -0.77 -7.67
N GLY A 591 23.60 -1.32 -7.86
CA GLY A 591 23.91 -2.73 -7.76
C GLY A 591 24.44 -3.11 -6.38
N TRP A 592 24.02 -4.25 -5.86
CA TRP A 592 24.44 -4.77 -4.56
C TRP A 592 25.50 -5.85 -4.74
N THR A 593 26.61 -5.72 -4.02
CA THR A 593 27.69 -6.72 -4.02
C THR A 593 28.06 -7.08 -2.58
N LEU A 594 28.29 -8.38 -2.33
CA LEU A 594 28.74 -8.87 -1.03
C LEU A 594 30.07 -8.20 -0.62
N ARG A 595 30.20 -7.82 0.64
CA ARG A 595 31.47 -7.27 1.15
C ARG A 595 32.60 -8.30 1.06
N PRO A 596 33.85 -7.88 0.76
CA PRO A 596 34.98 -8.81 0.67
C PRO A 596 35.19 -9.65 1.95
N GLU A 597 35.04 -9.03 3.12
CA GLU A 597 35.15 -9.68 4.43
C GLU A 597 34.01 -10.67 4.73
N ASP A 598 32.92 -10.63 3.96
CA ASP A 598 31.79 -11.56 4.08
C ASP A 598 31.89 -12.76 3.16
N SER A 599 33.00 -12.90 2.41
CA SER A 599 33.25 -14.13 1.65
C SER A 599 33.30 -15.37 2.56
N PRO A 600 32.85 -16.55 2.09
CA PRO A 600 32.83 -17.77 2.91
C PRO A 600 34.21 -18.15 3.48
N SER A 601 35.28 -17.92 2.72
CA SER A 601 36.66 -18.17 3.17
C SER A 601 37.08 -17.21 4.28
N ALA A 602 36.81 -15.90 4.14
CA ALA A 602 37.14 -14.90 5.15
C ALA A 602 36.39 -15.17 6.46
N ARG A 603 35.08 -15.45 6.38
CA ARG A 603 34.27 -15.74 7.58
C ARG A 603 34.64 -17.06 8.27
N ARG A 604 35.09 -18.06 7.52
CA ARG A 604 35.63 -19.30 8.11
C ARG A 604 36.91 -19.01 8.90
N ALA A 605 37.83 -18.24 8.32
CA ALA A 605 39.07 -17.84 9.00
C ALA A 605 38.79 -16.98 10.24
N ASP A 606 37.87 -16.03 10.16
CA ASP A 606 37.44 -15.21 11.31
C ASP A 606 36.91 -16.07 12.46
N LEU A 607 36.05 -17.06 12.17
CA LEU A 607 35.50 -17.96 13.18
C LEU A 607 36.57 -18.84 13.84
N GLU A 608 37.53 -19.32 13.06
CA GLU A 608 38.66 -20.11 13.58
C GLU A 608 39.57 -19.24 14.47
N SER A 609 39.86 -18.01 14.04
CA SER A 609 40.60 -17.03 14.83
C SER A 609 39.89 -16.67 16.13
N ALA A 610 38.57 -16.43 16.09
CA ALA A 610 37.77 -16.12 17.28
C ALA A 610 37.74 -17.30 18.26
N ALA A 611 37.60 -18.53 17.75
CA ALA A 611 37.66 -19.73 18.58
C ALA A 611 39.04 -19.89 19.25
N ALA A 612 40.12 -19.70 18.51
CA ALA A 612 41.48 -19.77 19.06
C ALA A 612 41.72 -18.70 20.15
N GLN A 613 41.27 -17.47 19.91
CA GLN A 613 41.39 -16.37 20.87
C GLN A 613 40.58 -16.63 22.15
N LEU A 614 39.33 -17.12 22.04
CA LEU A 614 38.53 -17.49 23.20
C LEU A 614 39.15 -18.64 24.00
N ALA A 615 39.68 -19.66 23.32
CA ALA A 615 40.33 -20.77 24.01
C ALA A 615 41.58 -20.33 24.78
N ALA A 616 42.44 -19.52 24.13
CA ALA A 616 43.63 -18.97 24.76
C ALA A 616 43.28 -18.06 25.95
N LEU A 617 42.25 -17.22 25.80
CA LEU A 617 41.80 -16.31 26.85
C LEU A 617 41.21 -17.05 28.05
N GLY A 618 40.37 -18.06 27.81
CA GLY A 618 39.80 -18.90 28.86
C GLY A 618 40.87 -19.62 29.68
N ALA A 619 41.86 -20.21 29.00
CA ALA A 619 42.99 -20.87 29.67
C ALA A 619 43.84 -19.87 30.49
N ARG A 620 44.11 -18.67 29.95
CA ARG A 620 44.85 -17.62 30.66
C ARG A 620 44.12 -17.13 31.92
N LEU A 621 42.79 -17.09 31.87
CA LEU A 621 41.94 -16.74 33.02
C LEU A 621 41.69 -17.93 33.97
N GLY A 622 42.28 -19.10 33.71
CA GLY A 622 42.22 -20.28 34.59
C GLY A 622 40.93 -21.08 34.47
N TYR A 623 40.21 -20.99 33.35
CA TYR A 623 39.05 -21.85 33.06
C TYR A 623 39.46 -23.11 32.30
N ALA A 624 38.76 -24.21 32.53
CA ALA A 624 38.81 -25.37 31.65
C ALA A 624 37.96 -25.07 30.40
N VAL A 625 38.55 -25.16 29.21
CA VAL A 625 37.86 -24.86 27.96
C VAL A 625 37.42 -26.14 27.27
N SER A 626 36.14 -26.25 26.97
CA SER A 626 35.60 -27.33 26.14
C SER A 626 34.87 -26.76 24.92
N ARG A 627 34.83 -27.54 23.84
CA ARG A 627 34.18 -27.15 22.58
C ARG A 627 33.14 -28.20 22.22
N SER A 628 31.92 -27.76 21.99
CA SER A 628 30.86 -28.59 21.42
C SER A 628 30.62 -28.18 19.97
N ASP A 629 30.49 -29.17 19.10
CA ASP A 629 30.10 -28.94 17.71
C ASP A 629 28.59 -28.72 17.54
N GLN A 630 27.77 -28.95 18.59
CA GLN A 630 26.32 -28.71 18.54
C GLN A 630 25.78 -27.94 19.77
N PRO A 631 24.83 -26.99 19.59
CA PRO A 631 24.42 -26.32 18.36
C PRO A 631 25.23 -25.02 18.13
N GLY A 632 26.01 -24.94 17.05
CA GLY A 632 26.58 -23.66 16.57
C GLY A 632 28.03 -23.34 17.00
N ARG A 633 28.92 -24.35 17.09
CA ARG A 633 30.31 -24.17 17.55
C ARG A 633 30.37 -23.52 18.93
N THR A 634 29.63 -24.06 19.89
CA THR A 634 29.60 -23.55 21.26
C THR A 634 30.92 -23.83 21.96
N MET A 635 31.47 -22.82 22.63
CA MET A 635 32.62 -22.96 23.51
C MET A 635 32.17 -22.73 24.94
N LEU A 636 32.56 -23.64 25.84
CA LEU A 636 32.24 -23.56 27.26
C LEU A 636 33.51 -23.28 28.04
N TRP A 637 33.43 -22.35 28.98
CA TRP A 637 34.45 -22.15 30.00
C TRP A 637 33.92 -22.70 31.32
N GLN A 638 34.66 -23.63 31.91
CA GLN A 638 34.25 -24.42 33.06
C GLN A 638 35.16 -24.18 34.26
N GLU A 639 34.57 -24.24 35.45
CA GLU A 639 35.29 -24.19 36.72
C GLU A 639 34.62 -25.15 37.71
N GLY A 640 35.40 -26.01 38.36
CA GLY A 640 34.85 -26.99 39.32
C GLY A 640 33.83 -27.99 38.73
N GLY A 641 33.78 -28.14 37.41
CA GLY A 641 32.80 -28.98 36.72
C GLY A 641 31.51 -28.26 36.31
N GLU A 642 31.37 -26.96 36.59
CA GLU A 642 30.23 -26.14 36.18
C GLU A 642 30.55 -25.25 34.98
N ASP A 643 29.56 -25.02 34.10
CA ASP A 643 29.66 -24.11 32.97
C ASP A 643 29.53 -22.65 33.45
N VAL A 644 30.65 -21.92 33.49
CA VAL A 644 30.71 -20.51 33.90
C VAL A 644 30.31 -19.59 32.76
N TYR A 645 30.71 -19.91 31.52
CA TYR A 645 30.32 -19.16 30.33
C TYR A 645 30.01 -20.08 29.16
N ALA A 646 29.01 -19.71 28.38
CA ALA A 646 28.70 -20.33 27.09
C ALA A 646 28.83 -19.30 25.96
N PHE A 647 29.75 -19.56 25.02
CA PHE A 647 30.00 -18.71 23.87
C PHE A 647 29.49 -19.37 22.59
N TYR A 648 28.57 -18.70 21.90
CA TYR A 648 28.00 -19.13 20.63
C TYR A 648 28.69 -18.38 19.48
N LEU A 649 29.55 -19.05 18.72
CA LEU A 649 30.34 -18.43 17.66
C LEU A 649 29.57 -18.42 16.34
N LEU A 650 29.17 -17.24 15.88
CA LEU A 650 28.36 -17.04 14.68
C LEU A 650 29.10 -16.15 13.66
N ALA A 651 29.05 -16.51 12.38
CA ALA A 651 29.49 -15.63 11.29
C ALA A 651 28.37 -14.69 10.78
N SER A 652 27.14 -14.93 11.22
CA SER A 652 25.92 -14.30 10.76
C SER A 652 25.11 -13.71 11.93
N ALA A 653 24.02 -13.01 11.62
CA ALA A 653 22.98 -12.63 12.57
C ALA A 653 21.86 -13.68 12.68
N VAL A 654 22.09 -14.92 12.19
CA VAL A 654 21.19 -16.07 12.35
C VAL A 654 21.32 -16.61 13.77
N ALA A 655 20.80 -15.84 14.72
CA ALA A 655 20.96 -16.09 16.15
C ALA A 655 19.73 -16.72 16.81
N GLY A 656 18.58 -16.78 16.11
CA GLY A 656 17.31 -17.23 16.67
C GLY A 656 17.41 -18.62 17.31
N GLN A 657 18.07 -19.56 16.65
CA GLN A 657 18.30 -20.90 17.17
C GLN A 657 19.15 -20.88 18.45
N ALA A 658 20.28 -20.18 18.44
CA ALA A 658 21.18 -20.09 19.60
C ALA A 658 20.47 -19.49 20.82
N VAL A 659 19.65 -18.45 20.61
CA VAL A 659 18.92 -17.78 21.69
C VAL A 659 17.77 -18.63 22.23
N ARG A 660 17.04 -19.34 21.36
CA ARG A 660 15.87 -20.16 21.74
C ARG A 660 16.25 -21.53 22.32
N GLN A 661 17.35 -22.14 21.86
CA GLN A 661 17.80 -23.48 22.29
C GLN A 661 18.83 -23.47 23.41
N ASN A 662 19.17 -22.30 23.98
CA ASN A 662 20.25 -22.21 24.95
C ASN A 662 19.95 -23.02 26.23
N PRO A 663 20.74 -24.08 26.51
CA PRO A 663 20.57 -24.86 27.73
C PRO A 663 21.29 -24.21 28.93
N HIS A 664 22.09 -23.17 28.70
CA HIS A 664 22.88 -22.49 29.72
C HIS A 664 22.17 -21.22 30.24
N PRO A 665 22.52 -20.70 31.43
CA PRO A 665 21.95 -19.45 31.94
C PRO A 665 22.18 -18.27 30.98
N PRO A 666 21.13 -17.53 30.56
CA PRO A 666 21.25 -16.41 29.62
C PRO A 666 22.28 -15.35 30.02
N GLU A 667 22.38 -15.02 31.31
CA GLU A 667 23.34 -14.08 31.89
C GLU A 667 24.81 -14.52 31.76
N ARG A 668 25.04 -15.83 31.56
CA ARG A 668 26.36 -16.43 31.29
C ARG A 668 26.56 -16.79 29.82
N SER A 669 25.60 -16.44 28.97
CA SER A 669 25.60 -16.80 27.54
C SER A 669 25.91 -15.59 26.67
N LEU A 670 26.84 -15.78 25.73
CA LEU A 670 27.33 -14.73 24.84
C LEU A 670 27.23 -15.15 23.37
N LEU A 671 26.67 -14.29 22.54
CA LEU A 671 26.83 -14.40 21.09
C LEU A 671 28.14 -13.75 20.66
N VAL A 672 29.00 -14.51 19.99
CA VAL A 672 30.29 -14.03 19.48
C VAL A 672 30.19 -13.89 17.96
N LEU A 673 30.18 -12.66 17.47
CA LEU A 673 29.85 -12.36 16.06
C LEU A 673 30.67 -11.20 15.45
N PRO A 674 30.71 -11.07 14.10
CA PRO A 674 31.30 -9.90 13.47
C PRO A 674 30.56 -8.62 13.82
N GLY A 675 31.28 -7.53 14.08
CA GLY A 675 30.67 -6.25 14.46
C GLY A 675 29.64 -5.72 13.44
N GLY A 676 29.83 -6.01 12.14
CA GLY A 676 28.87 -5.65 11.07
C GLY A 676 27.50 -6.35 11.16
N ARG A 677 27.38 -7.42 11.96
CA ARG A 677 26.10 -8.13 12.19
C ARG A 677 25.29 -7.57 13.35
N ALA A 678 25.90 -6.77 14.23
CA ALA A 678 25.24 -6.24 15.43
C ALA A 678 23.98 -5.43 15.12
N GLY A 679 24.03 -4.57 14.09
CA GLY A 679 22.87 -3.79 13.65
C GLY A 679 21.70 -4.66 13.17
N LEU A 680 21.99 -5.71 12.38
CA LEU A 680 20.98 -6.65 11.90
C LEU A 680 20.39 -7.49 13.03
N LEU A 681 21.22 -7.97 13.97
CA LEU A 681 20.75 -8.68 15.16
C LEU A 681 19.80 -7.79 15.98
N SER A 682 20.16 -6.53 16.20
CA SER A 682 19.30 -5.59 16.92
C SER A 682 17.98 -5.33 16.21
N ALA A 683 18.00 -5.18 14.88
CA ALA A 683 16.78 -5.04 14.08
C ALA A 683 15.88 -6.29 14.19
N LYS A 684 16.46 -7.49 14.16
CA LYS A 684 15.74 -8.76 14.36
C LYS A 684 15.11 -8.86 15.75
N LEU A 685 15.81 -8.44 16.81
CA LEU A 685 15.28 -8.42 18.17
C LEU A 685 14.07 -7.48 18.28
N ARG A 686 14.18 -6.22 17.83
CA ARG A 686 13.05 -5.27 17.87
C ARG A 686 11.82 -5.75 17.09
N ARG A 687 12.04 -6.57 16.06
CA ARG A 687 10.97 -7.11 15.21
C ARG A 687 10.24 -8.28 15.87
N ASP A 688 10.90 -9.06 16.70
CA ASP A 688 10.36 -10.24 17.37
C ASP A 688 10.35 -10.02 18.90
N PRO A 689 9.24 -9.52 19.48
CA PRO A 689 9.11 -9.33 20.92
C PRO A 689 9.34 -10.59 21.75
N ALA A 690 9.09 -11.79 21.20
CA ALA A 690 9.34 -13.04 21.91
C ALA A 690 10.85 -13.33 21.97
N LEU A 691 11.58 -13.07 20.89
CA LEU A 691 13.04 -13.18 20.87
C LEU A 691 13.70 -12.09 21.73
N GLU A 692 13.19 -10.85 21.70
CA GLU A 692 13.64 -9.75 22.55
C GLU A 692 13.45 -10.07 24.04
N ALA A 693 12.32 -10.68 24.41
CA ALA A 693 12.08 -11.10 25.80
C ALA A 693 13.10 -12.15 26.27
N LEU A 694 13.51 -13.08 25.39
CA LEU A 694 14.58 -14.04 25.70
C LEU A 694 15.93 -13.35 25.84
N TRP A 695 16.23 -12.41 24.92
CA TRP A 695 17.46 -11.61 24.94
C TRP A 695 17.63 -10.85 26.26
N ASN A 696 16.56 -10.20 26.72
CA ASN A 696 16.54 -9.38 27.93
C ASN A 696 16.71 -10.17 29.24
N ARG A 697 16.79 -11.52 29.18
CA ARG A 697 17.13 -12.36 30.34
C ARG A 697 18.62 -12.31 30.73
N GLY A 698 19.44 -11.55 30.02
CA GLY A 698 20.86 -11.32 30.37
C GLY A 698 21.85 -11.66 29.26
N TRP A 699 21.38 -11.93 28.03
CA TRP A 699 22.27 -12.21 26.91
C TRP A 699 23.22 -11.05 26.63
N ARG A 700 24.44 -11.39 26.20
CA ARG A 700 25.46 -10.41 25.81
C ARG A 700 26.01 -10.71 24.41
N VAL A 701 26.59 -9.69 23.77
CA VAL A 701 27.35 -9.84 22.53
C VAL A 701 28.82 -9.56 22.79
N LEU A 702 29.68 -10.40 22.23
CA LEU A 702 31.12 -10.18 22.15
C LEU A 702 31.53 -10.05 20.68
N LYS A 703 31.83 -8.83 20.23
CA LYS A 703 32.17 -8.59 18.82
C LYS A 703 33.60 -9.07 18.54
N PHE A 704 33.88 -9.61 17.35
CA PHE A 704 35.24 -10.09 17.00
C PHE A 704 36.34 -9.02 17.17
N ARG A 705 36.03 -7.73 17.00
CA ARG A 705 36.98 -6.63 17.26
C ARG A 705 37.34 -6.50 18.75
N GLN A 706 36.37 -6.68 19.63
CA GLN A 706 36.53 -6.57 21.08
C GLN A 706 37.25 -7.81 21.61
N LEU A 707 36.90 -8.99 21.12
CA LEU A 707 37.60 -10.24 21.46
C LEU A 707 39.10 -10.15 21.13
N ARG A 708 39.46 -9.64 19.94
CA ARG A 708 40.87 -9.38 19.58
C ARG A 708 41.58 -8.47 20.58
N ARG A 709 40.96 -7.33 20.92
CA ARG A 709 41.50 -6.39 21.92
C ARG A 709 41.70 -7.05 23.29
N LEU A 710 40.77 -7.89 23.73
CA LEU A 710 40.83 -8.57 25.02
C LEU A 710 41.89 -9.69 25.03
N ALA A 711 42.05 -10.41 23.92
CA ALA A 711 43.10 -11.42 23.78
C ALA A 711 44.50 -10.78 23.85
N GLU A 712 44.69 -9.62 23.24
CA GLU A 712 45.96 -8.86 23.23
C GLU A 712 46.27 -8.15 24.56
N SER A 713 45.30 -8.00 25.47
CA SER A 713 45.51 -7.38 26.78
C SER A 713 46.29 -8.30 27.73
N GLU A 714 47.54 -7.96 28.03
CA GLU A 714 48.44 -8.78 28.88
C GLU A 714 48.07 -8.77 30.37
N GLY A 715 47.32 -7.77 30.85
CA GLY A 715 46.95 -7.58 32.25
C GLY A 715 45.52 -7.97 32.63
N LEU A 716 44.78 -8.61 31.71
CA LEU A 716 43.37 -8.91 31.90
C LEU A 716 43.16 -9.99 32.97
N ASP A 717 42.60 -9.60 34.11
CA ASP A 717 42.12 -10.52 35.16
C ASP A 717 40.61 -10.81 35.04
N ARG A 718 40.10 -11.74 35.85
CA ARG A 718 38.68 -12.13 35.83
C ARG A 718 37.72 -10.98 36.18
N GLY A 719 38.14 -10.07 37.06
CA GLY A 719 37.33 -8.92 37.46
C GLY A 719 37.26 -7.85 36.37
N GLN A 720 38.35 -7.67 35.63
CA GLN A 720 38.42 -6.81 34.46
C GLN A 720 37.64 -7.40 33.29
N TRP A 721 37.71 -8.72 33.07
CA TRP A 721 36.92 -9.43 32.06
C TRP A 721 35.42 -9.13 32.17
N GLU A 722 34.84 -9.26 33.37
CA GLU A 722 33.41 -9.00 33.59
C GLU A 722 33.03 -7.54 33.27
N LYS A 723 33.89 -6.58 33.62
CA LYS A 723 33.68 -5.15 33.30
C LYS A 723 33.77 -4.89 31.80
N GLU A 724 34.78 -5.44 31.15
CA GLU A 724 35.07 -5.24 29.74
C GLU A 724 34.02 -5.88 28.81
N LEU A 725 33.37 -6.97 29.24
CA LEU A 725 32.25 -7.58 28.50
C LEU A 725 31.10 -6.59 28.26
N SER A 726 30.90 -5.61 29.14
CA SER A 726 29.86 -4.59 29.01
C SER A 726 30.31 -3.35 28.21
N GLY A 727 31.58 -3.30 27.77
CA GLY A 727 32.19 -2.12 27.15
C GLY A 727 31.84 -1.87 25.68
N ASP A 728 31.23 -2.82 24.97
CA ASP A 728 30.83 -2.70 23.56
C ASP A 728 29.42 -3.31 23.35
N PRO A 729 28.35 -2.65 23.86
CA PRO A 729 26.99 -3.19 23.82
C PRO A 729 26.47 -3.40 22.39
N LEU A 730 25.39 -4.17 22.27
CA LEU A 730 24.74 -4.46 20.98
C LEU A 730 24.35 -3.16 20.24
N GLU A 731 23.75 -2.21 20.96
CA GLU A 731 23.49 -0.85 20.49
C GLU A 731 24.29 0.17 21.33
N PRO A 732 24.82 1.25 20.72
CA PRO A 732 25.45 2.32 21.48
C PRO A 732 24.43 3.01 22.38
N PRO A 733 24.81 3.46 23.59
CA PRO A 733 23.90 4.15 24.52
C PRO A 733 23.28 5.40 23.89
N GLU A 734 22.02 5.72 24.25
CA GLU A 734 21.22 6.80 23.65
C GLU A 734 21.93 8.16 23.59
N GLN A 735 22.83 8.45 24.55
CA GLN A 735 23.64 9.67 24.58
C GLN A 735 24.59 9.84 23.38
N MET A 736 24.92 8.76 22.67
CA MET A 736 25.74 8.80 21.45
C MET A 736 24.92 8.81 20.15
N ARG A 737 23.58 8.76 20.21
CA ARG A 737 22.70 8.86 19.02
C ARG A 737 22.36 10.31 18.62
N MET A 738 22.81 11.31 19.38
CA MET A 738 22.57 12.74 19.11
C MET A 738 23.74 13.45 18.40
N PHE A 739 24.70 12.71 17.82
CA PHE A 739 25.81 13.29 17.06
C PHE A 739 25.86 12.76 15.63
#